data_AF-F5X4B3-F1
#
_entry.id   AF-F5X4B3-F1
#
_cell.length_a   1.000
_cell.length_b   1.000
_cell.length_c   1.000
_cell.angle_alpha   90.00
_cell.angle_beta   90.00
_cell.angle_gamma   90.00
#
_symmetry.space_group_name_H-M   'P 1'
#
loop_
_entity.id
_entity.type
_entity.pdbx_description
1 polymer ?
#
loop_
_entity_poly.entity_id
_entity_poly.type
_entity_poly.pdbx_seq_one_letter_code
_entity_poly.pdbx_strand_id
1 'polypeptide(L)'
;MKRNMATIMVLMLAVLTLFGCSSSKSTSDDGVHIGILQYVEHQSLTAARKGFVDELEKEGYIDGDNIVIDYENAQGDQSNLQTISTNLIANNDLVLGIATPAAQTLANLSTDVPVLFTAVTDPVSAKLVDSMKNPGGIATGTSDMSPISKQVELLQKVMPNVTKVGIMYTTNERNSEVQVEEAKEAFAKAGIEAITKGISSTNDVQDTAKSLMSQTEVLFIPTDNMIVSAISLITELSKETKIPVVGGSADVVEQGVLFTYGANYEALGRQTAKLAIRILEGEDVSDVAAEYPETLNVVTNDEMAETLGIDLSSIENDTTESSSDTTETSTSASSSTTKTSSSSTSTQTSDSSSTNGWLDIVLSAISQGLLWSIMAIGVFITFRILDIADLSAEGSFPLGAASTAIMIVNGINPLIATIGGFVAGMVAGAVSGFMHTKMKIPALLTGIITLTALYSINLLVLGSANVSLAGQETLVTLMTSALNLSKLYAVILIGVIFVALVIILLVVLLNTQVGLALRATGDNIAMGEANGIKVDRMKILGYMISNGLIALAGSLLAQNNGYADMNMGTGTIVNGLASIILAEVIVKYLPLGKRLWSIVLGSILYRLVLVIILAMNVDAQMLKLASAILLALILYVPEIRNKLHIKPSKTLTPGGED
;
A
#
# COMPACT_ATOMS: atom_id res chain seq x y z
N MET A 1 -17.39 -37.36 -13.57
CA MET A 1 -17.92 -35.97 -13.48
C MET A 1 -17.00 -34.97 -12.76
N LYS A 2 -16.00 -35.41 -11.95
CA LYS A 2 -14.87 -34.54 -11.54
C LYS A 2 -14.13 -33.91 -12.73
N ARG A 3 -14.02 -34.65 -13.83
CA ARG A 3 -13.37 -34.19 -15.07
C ARG A 3 -14.07 -32.98 -15.68
N ASN A 4 -15.41 -32.94 -15.76
CA ASN A 4 -16.15 -31.88 -16.47
C ASN A 4 -16.26 -30.56 -15.68
N MET A 5 -16.28 -30.57 -14.34
CA MET A 5 -16.17 -29.33 -13.54
C MET A 5 -14.75 -28.77 -13.57
N ALA A 6 -13.73 -29.64 -13.49
CA ALA A 6 -12.36 -29.25 -13.79
C ALA A 6 -12.24 -28.74 -15.23
N THR A 7 -12.97 -29.31 -16.20
CA THR A 7 -12.93 -28.85 -17.59
C THR A 7 -13.59 -27.48 -17.75
N ILE A 8 -14.67 -27.15 -17.05
CA ILE A 8 -15.33 -25.83 -17.15
C ILE A 8 -14.54 -24.76 -16.40
N MET A 9 -13.88 -25.12 -15.29
CA MET A 9 -12.96 -24.24 -14.59
C MET A 9 -11.67 -24.05 -15.41
N VAL A 10 -11.15 -25.10 -16.05
CA VAL A 10 -10.07 -25.03 -17.06
C VAL A 10 -10.55 -24.31 -18.32
N LEU A 11 -11.85 -24.32 -18.67
CA LEU A 11 -12.40 -23.58 -19.81
C LEU A 11 -12.60 -22.10 -19.47
N MET A 12 -12.97 -21.75 -18.24
CA MET A 12 -13.00 -20.36 -17.76
C MET A 12 -11.59 -19.82 -17.59
N LEU A 13 -10.67 -20.64 -17.03
CA LEU A 13 -9.24 -20.35 -17.01
C LEU A 13 -8.68 -20.28 -18.44
N ALA A 14 -9.17 -21.11 -19.37
CA ALA A 14 -8.76 -21.10 -20.77
C ALA A 14 -9.33 -19.90 -21.55
N VAL A 15 -10.55 -19.46 -21.24
CA VAL A 15 -11.17 -18.25 -21.81
C VAL A 15 -10.52 -16.98 -21.25
N LEU A 16 -10.02 -17.04 -20.00
CA LEU A 16 -9.11 -16.01 -19.45
C LEU A 16 -7.70 -16.08 -20.08
N THR A 17 -7.20 -17.26 -20.47
CA THR A 17 -5.94 -17.36 -21.25
C THR A 17 -6.10 -17.07 -22.74
N LEU A 18 -7.33 -17.07 -23.29
CA LEU A 18 -7.58 -16.82 -24.72
C LEU A 18 -7.58 -15.33 -25.10
N PHE A 19 -7.45 -14.43 -24.12
CA PHE A 19 -7.04 -13.03 -24.34
C PHE A 19 -5.56 -12.78 -23.97
N GLY A 20 -4.81 -13.83 -23.65
CA GLY A 20 -3.40 -13.75 -23.28
C GLY A 20 -2.54 -14.68 -24.14
N CYS A 21 -2.50 -14.41 -25.44
CA CYS A 21 -1.49 -14.99 -26.33
C CYS A 21 -0.87 -13.88 -27.17
N SER A 22 -0.03 -13.09 -26.51
CA SER A 22 1.09 -12.39 -27.14
C SER A 22 2.20 -12.23 -26.09
N SER A 23 2.76 -13.35 -25.66
CA SER A 23 4.05 -13.38 -24.95
C SER A 23 4.98 -14.34 -25.69
N SER A 24 5.53 -13.86 -26.80
CA SER A 24 6.82 -14.35 -27.27
C SER A 24 7.89 -13.49 -26.60
N LYS A 25 8.43 -13.96 -25.48
CA LYS A 25 9.73 -13.48 -24.97
C LYS A 25 10.77 -14.00 -25.96
N SER A 26 11.23 -13.13 -26.85
CA SER A 26 12.51 -13.26 -27.53
C SER A 26 13.59 -12.98 -26.49
N THR A 27 14.53 -13.91 -26.30
CA THR A 27 15.87 -13.57 -25.81
C THR A 27 16.71 -13.24 -27.03
N SER A 28 17.09 -11.98 -27.15
CA SER A 28 18.07 -11.46 -28.09
C SER A 28 19.08 -10.62 -27.32
N ASP A 29 20.10 -11.21 -26.71
CA ASP A 29 21.28 -10.44 -26.26
C ASP A 29 20.94 -9.27 -25.29
N ASP A 30 19.81 -9.39 -24.58
CA ASP A 30 19.01 -8.22 -24.20
C ASP A 30 19.66 -7.41 -23.06
N GLY A 31 19.63 -6.09 -23.25
CA GLY A 31 20.24 -5.09 -22.38
C GLY A 31 19.78 -5.11 -20.91
N VAL A 32 20.42 -4.27 -20.10
CA VAL A 32 20.14 -4.16 -18.66
C VAL A 32 18.68 -3.77 -18.40
N HIS A 33 17.98 -4.49 -17.53
CA HIS A 33 16.60 -4.18 -17.13
C HIS A 33 16.55 -3.31 -15.88
N ILE A 34 15.89 -2.16 -15.97
CA ILE A 34 15.77 -1.18 -14.88
C ILE A 34 14.28 -0.98 -14.55
N GLY A 35 13.87 -1.40 -13.36
CA GLY A 35 12.52 -1.20 -12.86
C GLY A 35 12.39 0.13 -12.14
N ILE A 36 11.41 0.96 -12.48
CA ILE A 36 11.15 2.24 -11.80
C ILE A 36 9.79 2.16 -11.11
N LEU A 37 9.80 2.25 -9.77
CA LEU A 37 8.59 2.39 -8.96
C LEU A 37 8.46 3.82 -8.46
N GLN A 38 7.42 4.52 -8.91
CA GLN A 38 7.06 5.84 -8.41
C GLN A 38 5.89 5.75 -7.43
N TYR A 39 5.97 6.44 -6.29
CA TYR A 39 4.90 6.36 -5.29
C TYR A 39 3.57 6.96 -5.76
N VAL A 40 3.59 8.17 -6.32
CA VAL A 40 2.40 8.90 -6.79
C VAL A 40 2.80 9.83 -7.93
N GLU A 41 1.87 10.31 -8.75
CA GLU A 41 2.16 11.30 -9.80
C GLU A 41 2.12 12.73 -9.22
N HIS A 42 3.24 13.45 -9.31
CA HIS A 42 3.31 14.91 -9.16
C HIS A 42 4.59 15.45 -9.81
N GLN A 43 4.61 16.76 -10.10
CA GLN A 43 5.63 17.41 -10.94
C GLN A 43 7.07 17.08 -10.49
N SER A 44 7.36 17.14 -9.20
CA SER A 44 8.70 16.83 -8.66
C SER A 44 9.15 15.40 -8.92
N LEU A 45 8.32 14.37 -8.65
CA LEU A 45 8.72 12.98 -8.91
C LEU A 45 8.81 12.69 -10.41
N THR A 46 7.90 13.27 -11.20
CA THR A 46 7.94 13.20 -12.66
C THR A 46 9.22 13.82 -13.21
N ALA A 47 9.67 14.95 -12.63
CA ALA A 47 10.94 15.61 -12.97
C ALA A 47 12.15 14.75 -12.58
N ALA A 48 12.16 14.12 -11.40
CA ALA A 48 13.22 13.20 -11.00
C ALA A 48 13.33 11.99 -11.93
N ARG A 49 12.19 11.37 -12.29
CA ARG A 49 12.18 10.30 -13.28
C ARG A 49 12.69 10.78 -14.63
N LYS A 50 12.24 11.94 -15.10
CA LYS A 50 12.69 12.52 -16.36
C LYS A 50 14.21 12.73 -16.37
N GLY A 51 14.74 13.39 -15.34
CA GLY A 51 16.18 13.62 -15.20
C GLY A 51 16.98 12.32 -15.14
N PHE A 52 16.45 11.29 -14.49
CA PHE A 52 17.07 9.96 -14.46
C PHE A 52 17.16 9.33 -15.86
N VAL A 53 16.05 9.30 -16.60
CA VAL A 53 16.01 8.72 -17.95
C VAL A 53 16.85 9.53 -18.93
N ASP A 54 16.76 10.86 -18.90
CA ASP A 54 17.50 11.75 -19.79
C ASP A 54 19.03 11.61 -19.61
N GLU A 55 19.53 11.44 -18.38
CA GLU A 55 20.97 11.25 -18.13
C GLU A 55 21.43 9.83 -18.52
N LEU A 56 20.60 8.80 -18.32
CA LEU A 56 20.90 7.46 -18.83
C LEU A 56 21.05 7.48 -20.35
N GLU A 57 20.10 8.10 -21.07
CA GLU A 57 20.15 8.21 -22.53
C GLU A 57 21.42 8.96 -22.99
N LYS A 58 21.77 10.04 -22.29
CA LYS A 58 22.96 10.84 -22.58
C LYS A 58 24.27 10.08 -22.39
N GLU A 59 24.34 9.19 -21.40
CA GLU A 59 25.49 8.32 -21.14
C GLU A 59 25.46 7.03 -22.00
N GLY A 60 24.51 6.94 -22.94
CA GLY A 60 24.43 5.87 -23.93
C GLY A 60 23.60 4.67 -23.50
N TYR A 61 22.82 4.77 -22.41
CA TYR A 61 21.85 3.78 -21.96
C TYR A 61 20.44 4.18 -22.45
N ILE A 62 20.07 3.68 -23.63
CA ILE A 62 18.87 4.04 -24.38
C ILE A 62 17.80 2.94 -24.22
N ASP A 63 16.62 3.34 -23.74
CA ASP A 63 15.48 2.45 -23.56
C ASP A 63 14.99 1.85 -24.89
N GLY A 64 14.82 0.52 -24.91
CA GLY A 64 14.44 -0.26 -26.07
C GLY A 64 15.59 -0.57 -27.05
N ASP A 65 16.82 -0.12 -26.75
CA ASP A 65 18.03 -0.47 -27.50
C ASP A 65 18.97 -1.34 -26.64
N ASN A 66 19.64 -0.75 -25.64
CA ASN A 66 20.59 -1.44 -24.77
C ASN A 66 20.21 -1.46 -23.28
N ILE A 67 19.10 -0.83 -22.92
CA ILE A 67 18.42 -1.05 -21.64
C ILE A 67 16.91 -1.20 -21.86
N VAL A 68 16.20 -1.72 -20.86
CA VAL A 68 14.74 -1.76 -20.82
C VAL A 68 14.25 -1.12 -19.53
N ILE A 69 13.38 -0.12 -19.63
CA ILE A 69 12.82 0.58 -18.46
C ILE A 69 11.39 0.12 -18.19
N ASP A 70 11.19 -0.60 -17.09
CA ASP A 70 9.88 -1.01 -16.58
C ASP A 70 9.34 0.03 -15.58
N TYR A 71 8.55 1.00 -16.06
CA TYR A 71 7.96 2.04 -15.20
C TYR A 71 6.57 1.66 -14.67
N GLU A 72 6.39 1.77 -13.34
CA GLU A 72 5.13 1.56 -12.65
C GLU A 72 4.89 2.66 -11.61
N ASN A 73 3.62 3.03 -11.39
CA ASN A 73 3.22 4.04 -10.40
C ASN A 73 2.22 3.44 -9.40
N ALA A 74 2.48 3.62 -8.11
CA ALA A 74 1.66 3.06 -7.03
C ALA A 74 0.39 3.87 -6.72
N GLN A 75 0.31 5.10 -7.22
CA GLN A 75 -0.85 5.99 -7.14
C GLN A 75 -1.23 6.36 -5.71
N GLY A 76 -0.20 6.55 -4.87
CA GLY A 76 -0.37 6.83 -3.44
C GLY A 76 -0.84 5.64 -2.61
N ASP A 77 -1.08 4.46 -3.22
CA ASP A 77 -1.68 3.30 -2.55
C ASP A 77 -0.59 2.31 -2.08
N GLN A 78 -0.54 2.09 -0.76
CA GLN A 78 0.41 1.20 -0.11
C GLN A 78 0.27 -0.28 -0.52
N SER A 79 -0.96 -0.73 -0.87
CA SER A 79 -1.18 -2.09 -1.32
C SER A 79 -0.65 -2.34 -2.74
N ASN A 80 -0.70 -1.31 -3.59
CA ASN A 80 -0.10 -1.32 -4.92
C ASN A 80 1.44 -1.39 -4.82
N LEU A 81 2.05 -0.59 -3.94
CA LEU A 81 3.51 -0.60 -3.72
C LEU A 81 4.05 -2.02 -3.52
N GLN A 82 3.40 -2.81 -2.67
CA GLN A 82 3.83 -4.16 -2.33
C GLN A 82 3.76 -5.11 -3.53
N THR A 83 2.68 -5.00 -4.29
CA THR A 83 2.39 -5.85 -5.46
C THR A 83 3.31 -5.51 -6.63
N ILE A 84 3.48 -4.22 -6.92
CA ILE A 84 4.36 -3.71 -7.98
C ILE A 84 5.82 -4.00 -7.64
N SER A 85 6.26 -3.75 -6.41
CA SER A 85 7.64 -4.02 -5.98
C SER A 85 8.01 -5.49 -6.19
N THR A 86 7.11 -6.41 -5.81
CA THR A 86 7.34 -7.86 -6.01
C THR A 86 7.52 -8.19 -7.50
N ASN A 87 6.76 -7.53 -8.39
CA ASN A 87 6.85 -7.73 -9.83
C ASN A 87 8.16 -7.15 -10.42
N LEU A 88 8.49 -5.90 -10.06
CA LEU A 88 9.69 -5.23 -10.56
C LEU A 88 10.97 -5.95 -10.14
N ILE A 89 11.07 -6.34 -8.86
CA ILE A 89 12.23 -7.10 -8.33
C ILE A 89 12.40 -8.43 -9.06
N ALA A 90 11.31 -9.11 -9.45
CA ALA A 90 11.39 -10.40 -10.12
C ALA A 90 11.85 -10.33 -11.58
N ASN A 91 11.79 -9.15 -12.21
CA ASN A 91 12.00 -8.98 -13.65
C ASN A 91 13.11 -7.99 -14.04
N ASN A 92 13.74 -7.32 -13.08
CA ASN A 92 14.72 -6.27 -13.33
C ASN A 92 16.04 -6.52 -12.59
N ASP A 93 17.14 -6.06 -13.17
CA ASP A 93 18.50 -6.19 -12.62
C ASP A 93 18.81 -5.08 -11.60
N LEU A 94 18.12 -3.95 -11.71
CA LEU A 94 18.21 -2.79 -10.84
C LEU A 94 16.81 -2.20 -10.67
N VAL A 95 16.45 -1.81 -9.44
CA VAL A 95 15.16 -1.15 -9.18
C VAL A 95 15.37 0.22 -8.56
N LEU A 96 14.68 1.23 -9.09
CA LEU A 96 14.65 2.60 -8.59
C LEU A 96 13.33 2.86 -7.87
N GLY A 97 13.41 3.21 -6.58
CA GLY A 97 12.30 3.75 -5.81
C GLY A 97 12.30 5.27 -5.84
N ILE A 98 11.27 5.86 -6.45
CA ILE A 98 11.04 7.31 -6.44
C ILE A 98 10.06 7.64 -5.32
N ALA A 99 10.54 8.42 -4.34
CA ALA A 99 9.94 8.72 -3.04
C ALA A 99 10.11 7.63 -1.96
N THR A 100 10.08 8.09 -0.70
CA THR A 100 10.35 7.25 0.50
C THR A 100 9.51 5.97 0.56
N PRO A 101 8.17 5.98 0.36
CA PRO A 101 7.38 4.75 0.44
C PRO A 101 7.75 3.70 -0.61
N ALA A 102 8.10 4.14 -1.83
CA ALA A 102 8.54 3.28 -2.92
C ALA A 102 9.88 2.62 -2.60
N ALA A 103 10.86 3.43 -2.21
CA ALA A 103 12.19 2.94 -1.82
C ALA A 103 12.12 1.97 -0.63
N GLN A 104 11.34 2.29 0.40
CA GLN A 104 11.14 1.41 1.56
C GLN A 104 10.54 0.07 1.16
N THR A 105 9.53 0.08 0.28
CA THR A 105 8.86 -1.15 -0.12
C THR A 105 9.78 -2.04 -0.96
N LEU A 106 10.55 -1.46 -1.89
CA LEU A 106 11.56 -2.19 -2.66
C LEU A 106 12.65 -2.77 -1.75
N ALA A 107 13.25 -1.96 -0.87
CA ALA A 107 14.30 -2.41 0.05
C ALA A 107 13.81 -3.50 1.03
N ASN A 108 12.57 -3.43 1.49
CA ASN A 108 11.98 -4.42 2.41
C ASN A 108 11.62 -5.76 1.76
N LEU A 109 11.46 -5.79 0.42
CA LEU A 109 11.06 -6.98 -0.34
C LEU A 109 12.22 -7.59 -1.12
N SER A 110 13.21 -6.78 -1.53
CA SER A 110 14.39 -7.26 -2.24
C SER A 110 15.35 -7.96 -1.28
N THR A 111 16.00 -9.01 -1.78
CA THR A 111 17.04 -9.75 -1.05
C THR A 111 18.42 -9.60 -1.68
N ASP A 112 18.47 -9.26 -2.96
CA ASP A 112 19.63 -9.43 -3.84
C ASP A 112 19.63 -8.43 -4.99
N VAL A 113 18.47 -7.96 -5.45
CA VAL A 113 18.39 -6.92 -6.49
C VAL A 113 18.76 -5.56 -5.89
N PRO A 114 19.78 -4.86 -6.42
CA PRO A 114 20.12 -3.48 -6.09
C PRO A 114 18.92 -2.53 -6.08
N VAL A 115 18.78 -1.74 -5.01
CA VAL A 115 17.72 -0.73 -4.84
C VAL A 115 18.32 0.66 -4.88
N LEU A 116 18.11 1.38 -5.98
CA LEU A 116 18.33 2.83 -5.99
C LEU A 116 17.15 3.56 -5.38
N PHE A 117 17.42 4.71 -4.78
CA PHE A 117 16.38 5.65 -4.39
C PHE A 117 16.67 7.07 -4.86
N THR A 118 15.60 7.83 -5.10
CA THR A 118 15.65 9.28 -5.29
C THR A 118 14.42 9.91 -4.65
N ALA A 119 14.47 11.22 -4.40
CA ALA A 119 13.41 11.93 -3.68
C ALA A 119 13.13 11.33 -2.29
N VAL A 120 14.19 10.89 -1.59
CA VAL A 120 14.07 10.39 -0.21
C VAL A 120 14.64 11.39 0.77
N THR A 121 13.80 11.95 1.63
CA THR A 121 14.23 13.04 2.52
C THR A 121 15.20 12.59 3.59
N ASP A 122 14.94 11.47 4.25
CA ASP A 122 15.86 10.92 5.25
C ASP A 122 16.04 9.42 5.04
N PRO A 123 17.01 9.01 4.20
CA PRO A 123 17.28 7.61 3.92
C PRO A 123 17.68 6.80 5.17
N VAL A 124 18.30 7.45 6.16
CA VAL A 124 18.73 6.80 7.41
C VAL A 124 17.53 6.50 8.30
N SER A 125 16.69 7.51 8.57
CA SER A 125 15.46 7.31 9.35
C SER A 125 14.45 6.40 8.63
N ALA A 126 14.46 6.40 7.29
CA ALA A 126 13.67 5.49 6.47
C ALA A 126 14.19 4.04 6.49
N LYS A 127 15.35 3.79 7.11
CA LYS A 127 16.03 2.48 7.19
C LYS A 127 16.40 1.91 5.82
N LEU A 128 16.73 2.80 4.88
CA LEU A 128 17.28 2.40 3.58
C LEU A 128 18.78 2.19 3.66
N VAL A 129 19.47 3.02 4.45
CA VAL A 129 20.93 3.02 4.58
C VAL A 129 21.36 3.15 6.04
N ASP A 130 22.48 2.54 6.41
CA ASP A 130 23.06 2.70 7.76
C ASP A 130 23.60 4.11 7.98
N SER A 131 24.21 4.68 6.93
CA SER A 131 24.68 6.06 6.88
C SER A 131 24.77 6.52 5.44
N MET A 132 24.75 7.84 5.20
CA MET A 132 24.91 8.38 3.84
C MET A 132 26.23 7.94 3.20
N LYS A 133 27.33 7.92 3.98
CA LYS A 133 28.67 7.60 3.45
C LYS A 133 28.91 6.10 3.25
N ASN A 134 28.36 5.26 4.13
CA ASN A 134 28.47 3.81 4.05
C ASN A 134 27.06 3.24 4.17
N PRO A 135 26.39 2.96 3.05
CA PRO A 135 25.03 2.46 3.07
C PRO A 135 24.89 1.08 3.71
N GLY A 136 25.90 0.20 3.55
CA GLY A 136 26.02 -1.09 4.24
C GLY A 136 25.03 -2.18 3.80
N GLY A 137 24.03 -1.84 2.97
CA GLY A 137 22.99 -2.75 2.51
C GLY A 137 22.85 -2.78 0.98
N ILE A 138 21.68 -3.21 0.52
CA ILE A 138 21.35 -3.33 -0.92
C ILE A 138 20.80 -2.03 -1.53
N ALA A 139 20.85 -0.91 -0.79
CA ALA A 139 20.25 0.34 -1.22
C ALA A 139 21.21 1.53 -1.15
N THR A 140 21.13 2.39 -2.16
CA THR A 140 21.83 3.69 -2.21
C THR A 140 21.05 4.66 -3.09
N GLY A 141 21.47 5.92 -3.18
CA GLY A 141 20.78 6.89 -4.04
C GLY A 141 20.92 8.33 -3.57
N THR A 142 19.92 9.14 -3.89
CA THR A 142 19.94 10.58 -3.62
C THR A 142 18.84 11.00 -2.65
N SER A 143 19.22 11.88 -1.72
CA SER A 143 18.30 12.54 -0.81
C SER A 143 17.81 13.86 -1.39
N ASP A 144 16.57 14.26 -1.09
CA ASP A 144 16.04 15.60 -1.40
C ASP A 144 16.06 16.57 -0.20
N MET A 145 16.75 16.18 0.88
CA MET A 145 16.83 16.96 2.12
C MET A 145 17.25 18.40 1.83
N SER A 146 16.39 19.33 2.23
CA SER A 146 16.60 20.78 2.04
C SER A 146 16.55 21.47 3.41
N PRO A 147 17.44 22.45 3.69
CA PRO A 147 17.50 23.08 5.00
C PRO A 147 16.22 23.87 5.33
N ILE A 148 15.41 23.38 6.28
CA ILE A 148 14.17 24.07 6.67
C ILE A 148 14.47 25.42 7.31
N SER A 149 15.59 25.52 8.04
CA SER A 149 16.07 26.79 8.59
C SER A 149 16.19 27.91 7.54
N LYS A 150 16.65 27.59 6.32
CA LYS A 150 16.74 28.56 5.21
C LYS A 150 15.37 28.98 4.69
N GLN A 151 14.42 28.06 4.64
CA GLN A 151 13.04 28.36 4.28
C GLN A 151 12.38 29.29 5.32
N VAL A 152 12.68 29.10 6.62
CA VAL A 152 12.21 29.99 7.70
C VAL A 152 12.88 31.36 7.63
N GLU A 153 14.18 31.44 7.33
CA GLU A 153 14.89 32.71 7.11
C GLU A 153 14.26 33.52 5.96
N LEU A 154 13.94 32.86 4.84
CA LEU A 154 13.25 33.49 3.70
C LEU A 154 11.86 34.00 4.11
N LEU A 155 11.11 33.22 4.89
CA LEU A 155 9.82 33.65 5.40
C LEU A 155 9.93 34.90 6.28
N GLN A 156 10.93 34.99 7.16
CA GLN A 156 11.13 36.18 7.98
C GLN A 156 11.52 37.41 7.16
N LYS A 157 12.20 37.24 6.02
CA LYS A 157 12.51 38.35 5.11
C LYS A 157 11.27 38.87 4.38
N VAL A 158 10.42 37.97 3.88
CA VAL A 158 9.21 38.32 3.13
C VAL A 158 8.07 38.77 4.05
N MET A 159 7.90 38.11 5.19
CA MET A 159 6.82 38.34 6.16
C MET A 159 7.40 38.55 7.57
N PRO A 160 8.06 39.70 7.84
CA PRO A 160 8.77 39.92 9.10
C PRO A 160 7.88 39.98 10.36
N ASN A 161 6.57 40.17 10.17
CA ASN A 161 5.60 40.25 11.26
C ASN A 161 4.82 38.94 11.48
N VAL A 162 5.18 37.85 10.78
CA VAL A 162 4.47 36.57 10.91
C VAL A 162 4.64 36.02 12.33
N THR A 163 3.53 35.62 12.94
CA THR A 163 3.50 35.04 14.29
C THR A 163 2.98 33.61 14.31
N LYS A 164 2.18 33.21 13.31
CA LYS A 164 1.59 31.87 13.23
C LYS A 164 1.75 31.22 11.87
N VAL A 165 2.30 30.01 11.86
CA VAL A 165 2.41 29.15 10.68
C VAL A 165 1.58 27.89 10.85
N GLY A 166 0.84 27.53 9.81
CA GLY A 166 0.18 26.25 9.69
C GLY A 166 1.13 25.26 9.05
N ILE A 167 1.28 24.07 9.61
CA ILE A 167 2.05 22.99 8.98
C ILE A 167 1.07 21.87 8.64
N MET A 168 0.85 21.65 7.35
CA MET A 168 0.11 20.50 6.86
C MET A 168 1.09 19.40 6.49
N TYR A 169 0.83 18.17 6.90
CA TYR A 169 1.66 17.02 6.56
C TYR A 169 0.82 15.75 6.52
N THR A 170 1.33 14.72 5.86
CA THR A 170 0.69 13.41 5.80
C THR A 170 1.29 12.51 6.87
N THR A 171 0.41 11.97 7.71
CA THR A 171 0.80 11.19 8.90
C THR A 171 1.27 9.78 8.58
N ASN A 172 1.18 9.35 7.31
CA ASN A 172 1.64 8.04 6.85
C ASN A 172 2.97 8.08 6.10
N GLU A 173 3.63 9.24 6.07
CA GLU A 173 4.89 9.50 5.38
C GLU A 173 6.00 9.87 6.37
N ARG A 174 7.00 8.99 6.53
CA ARG A 174 8.10 9.23 7.48
C ARG A 174 8.94 10.47 7.13
N ASN A 175 9.11 10.73 5.83
CA ASN A 175 9.74 11.95 5.30
C ASN A 175 9.06 13.22 5.83
N SER A 176 7.73 13.21 5.90
CA SER A 176 6.95 14.35 6.38
C SER A 176 7.05 14.53 7.89
N GLU A 177 7.00 13.44 8.66
CA GLU A 177 7.13 13.50 10.12
C GLU A 177 8.46 14.13 10.57
N VAL A 178 9.57 13.70 9.97
CA VAL A 178 10.91 14.22 10.29
C VAL A 178 10.99 15.71 10.00
N GLN A 179 10.49 16.15 8.84
CA GLN A 179 10.48 17.56 8.48
C GLN A 179 9.56 18.40 9.37
N VAL A 180 8.45 17.85 9.85
CA VAL A 180 7.55 18.55 10.77
C VAL A 180 8.23 18.78 12.13
N GLU A 181 8.99 17.81 12.62
CA GLU A 181 9.79 17.95 13.84
C GLU A 181 10.84 19.06 13.68
N GLU A 182 11.62 19.03 12.59
CA GLU A 182 12.63 20.07 12.31
C GLU A 182 11.99 21.44 12.07
N ALA A 183 10.88 21.52 11.34
CA ALA A 183 10.16 22.76 11.07
C ALA A 183 9.64 23.39 12.37
N LYS A 184 9.07 22.60 13.28
CA LYS A 184 8.64 23.10 14.60
C LYS A 184 9.79 23.73 15.36
N GLU A 185 10.96 23.09 15.38
CA GLU A 185 12.14 23.65 16.04
C GLU A 185 12.63 24.93 15.36
N ALA A 186 12.65 24.97 14.03
CA ALA A 186 13.07 26.13 13.25
C ALA A 186 12.14 27.33 13.47
N PHE A 187 10.82 27.12 13.40
CA PHE A 187 9.82 28.16 13.66
C PHE A 187 9.84 28.63 15.12
N ALA A 188 10.02 27.73 16.09
CA ALA A 188 10.16 28.10 17.50
C ALA A 188 11.39 29.00 17.75
N LYS A 189 12.53 28.71 17.10
CA LYS A 189 13.74 29.56 17.16
C LYS A 189 13.51 30.93 16.53
N ALA A 190 12.67 31.01 15.50
CA ALA A 190 12.26 32.24 14.84
C ALA A 190 11.17 33.03 15.60
N GLY A 191 10.64 32.49 16.71
CA GLY A 191 9.56 33.11 17.49
C GLY A 191 8.17 32.98 16.86
N ILE A 192 7.98 32.01 15.95
CA ILE A 192 6.74 31.76 15.21
C ILE A 192 6.05 30.52 15.80
N GLU A 193 4.77 30.64 16.16
CA GLU A 193 3.96 29.52 16.65
C GLU A 193 3.55 28.60 15.48
N ALA A 194 3.90 27.32 15.58
CA ALA A 194 3.56 26.31 14.57
C ALA A 194 2.32 25.49 14.95
N ILE A 195 1.25 25.59 14.16
CA ILE A 195 0.02 24.79 14.29
C ILE A 195 0.06 23.65 13.27
N THR A 196 0.29 22.43 13.72
CA THR A 196 0.29 21.25 12.83
C THR A 196 -1.08 20.60 12.68
N LYS A 197 -1.43 20.22 11.45
CA LYS A 197 -2.48 19.23 11.20
C LYS A 197 -2.02 18.16 10.22
N GLY A 198 -2.23 16.92 10.64
CA GLY A 198 -1.92 15.74 9.85
C GLY A 198 -3.12 15.31 9.01
N ILE A 199 -2.87 14.84 7.78
CA ILE A 199 -3.85 14.16 6.93
C ILE A 199 -3.48 12.69 6.70
N SER A 200 -4.43 11.94 6.16
CA SER A 200 -4.32 10.51 5.86
C SER A 200 -4.58 10.14 4.41
N SER A 201 -5.29 11.04 3.72
CA SER A 201 -5.82 10.86 2.38
C SER A 201 -5.92 12.23 1.72
N THR A 202 -5.80 12.25 0.39
CA THR A 202 -6.05 13.45 -0.42
C THR A 202 -7.46 14.01 -0.22
N ASN A 203 -8.42 13.19 0.21
CA ASN A 203 -9.79 13.62 0.54
C ASN A 203 -9.83 14.60 1.73
N ASP A 204 -8.87 14.53 2.65
CA ASP A 204 -8.84 15.37 3.85
C ASP A 204 -8.19 16.75 3.60
N VAL A 205 -7.52 16.92 2.45
CA VAL A 205 -6.67 18.09 2.15
C VAL A 205 -7.47 19.38 2.21
N GLN A 206 -8.64 19.45 1.58
CA GLN A 206 -9.42 20.68 1.47
C GLN A 206 -9.83 21.21 2.85
N ASP A 207 -10.47 20.37 3.66
CA ASP A 207 -10.99 20.75 4.96
C ASP A 207 -9.86 21.09 5.95
N THR A 208 -8.77 20.32 5.89
CA THR A 208 -7.59 20.55 6.73
C THR A 208 -6.90 21.86 6.34
N ALA A 209 -6.78 22.18 5.05
CA ALA A 209 -6.19 23.41 4.54
C ALA A 209 -7.01 24.62 5.00
N LYS A 210 -8.33 24.61 4.79
CA LYS A 210 -9.21 25.70 5.25
C LYS A 210 -9.10 25.90 6.75
N SER A 211 -9.06 24.81 7.51
CA SER A 211 -8.95 24.88 8.95
C SER A 211 -7.61 25.45 9.42
N LEU A 212 -6.48 25.09 8.80
CA LEU A 212 -5.18 25.71 9.10
C LEU A 212 -5.16 27.18 8.69
N MET A 213 -5.53 27.50 7.45
CA MET A 213 -5.54 28.86 6.90
C MET A 213 -6.42 29.83 7.72
N SER A 214 -7.48 29.36 8.36
CA SER A 214 -8.29 30.20 9.27
C SER A 214 -7.64 30.52 10.63
N GLN A 215 -6.57 29.82 10.99
CA GLN A 215 -5.89 29.94 12.29
C GLN A 215 -4.45 30.48 12.16
N THR A 216 -3.94 30.62 10.94
CA THR A 216 -2.53 30.91 10.66
C THR A 216 -2.38 31.96 9.57
N GLU A 217 -1.21 32.59 9.49
CA GLU A 217 -0.93 33.67 8.53
C GLU A 217 -0.21 33.16 7.28
N VAL A 218 0.36 31.96 7.35
CA VAL A 218 1.04 31.28 6.26
C VAL A 218 0.88 29.76 6.44
N LEU A 219 0.78 29.04 5.33
CA LEU A 219 0.79 27.59 5.31
C LEU A 219 2.15 27.09 4.83
N PHE A 220 2.87 26.38 5.68
CA PHE A 220 4.07 25.65 5.34
C PHE A 220 3.73 24.22 4.94
N ILE A 221 4.30 23.78 3.81
CA ILE A 221 4.22 22.40 3.36
C ILE A 221 5.64 21.80 3.30
N PRO A 222 5.90 20.64 3.92
CA PRO A 222 7.16 19.91 3.75
C PRO A 222 7.22 19.25 2.36
N THR A 223 8.31 18.52 2.05
CA THR A 223 8.36 17.64 0.86
C THR A 223 7.51 16.38 1.08
N ASP A 224 6.20 16.58 0.99
CA ASP A 224 5.16 15.58 1.26
C ASP A 224 4.46 15.17 -0.05
N ASN A 225 4.48 13.87 -0.36
CA ASN A 225 4.04 13.40 -1.67
C ASN A 225 2.53 13.58 -1.86
N MET A 226 1.74 13.25 -0.84
CA MET A 226 0.29 13.34 -0.91
C MET A 226 -0.20 14.80 -0.97
N ILE A 227 0.38 15.71 -0.19
CA ILE A 227 0.06 17.15 -0.23
C ILE A 227 0.44 17.73 -1.59
N VAL A 228 1.65 17.41 -2.09
CA VAL A 228 2.11 17.91 -3.38
C VAL A 228 1.24 17.37 -4.53
N SER A 229 0.76 16.13 -4.45
CA SER A 229 -0.21 15.58 -5.42
C SER A 229 -1.54 16.37 -5.47
N ALA A 230 -1.86 17.09 -4.40
CA ALA A 230 -3.06 17.93 -4.27
C ALA A 230 -2.74 19.44 -4.25
N ILE A 231 -1.53 19.86 -4.66
CA ILE A 231 -1.06 21.24 -4.46
C ILE A 231 -1.90 22.29 -5.15
N SER A 232 -2.42 22.01 -6.36
CA SER A 232 -3.29 22.94 -7.09
C SER A 232 -4.57 23.30 -6.32
N LEU A 233 -5.11 22.36 -5.54
CA LEU A 233 -6.25 22.63 -4.67
C LEU A 233 -5.84 23.59 -3.54
N ILE A 234 -4.69 23.34 -2.92
CA ILE A 234 -4.18 24.15 -1.81
C ILE A 234 -3.85 25.57 -2.27
N THR A 235 -3.25 25.75 -3.45
CA THR A 235 -2.90 27.06 -3.99
C THR A 235 -4.13 27.83 -4.47
N GLU A 236 -5.18 27.17 -4.95
CA GLU A 236 -6.47 27.82 -5.20
C GLU A 236 -7.13 28.30 -3.89
N LEU A 237 -7.10 27.47 -2.84
CA LEU A 237 -7.55 27.88 -1.50
C LEU A 237 -6.71 29.03 -0.94
N SER A 238 -5.42 29.08 -1.24
CA SER A 238 -4.54 30.19 -0.86
C SER A 238 -5.00 31.50 -1.50
N LYS A 239 -5.39 31.48 -2.79
CA LYS A 239 -5.95 32.65 -3.47
C LYS A 239 -7.29 33.09 -2.87
N GLU A 240 -8.15 32.13 -2.50
CA GLU A 240 -9.46 32.37 -1.87
C GLU A 240 -9.31 32.99 -0.47
N THR A 241 -8.43 32.43 0.35
CA THR A 241 -8.25 32.80 1.77
C THR A 241 -7.24 33.92 2.00
N LYS A 242 -6.45 34.27 0.98
CA LYS A 242 -5.32 35.22 1.05
C LYS A 242 -4.21 34.79 2.01
N ILE A 243 -4.07 33.49 2.26
CA ILE A 243 -3.00 32.92 3.08
C ILE A 243 -1.93 32.30 2.19
N PRO A 244 -0.69 32.81 2.15
CA PRO A 244 0.39 32.26 1.33
C PRO A 244 0.74 30.82 1.70
N VAL A 245 1.18 30.06 0.69
CA VAL A 245 1.74 28.72 0.85
C VAL A 245 3.23 28.79 0.55
N VAL A 246 4.07 28.21 1.41
CA VAL A 246 5.54 28.21 1.28
C VAL A 246 6.12 26.82 1.55
N GLY A 247 7.32 26.53 1.05
CA GLY A 247 8.01 25.25 1.25
C GLY A 247 7.86 24.30 0.06
N GLY A 248 7.94 23.00 0.31
CA GLY A 248 7.95 21.97 -0.73
C GLY A 248 9.21 22.01 -1.61
N SER A 249 9.11 21.53 -2.86
CA SER A 249 10.20 21.54 -3.84
C SER A 249 10.18 22.76 -4.76
N ALA A 250 11.30 23.01 -5.45
CA ALA A 250 11.39 24.06 -6.46
C ALA A 250 10.28 23.97 -7.52
N ASP A 251 9.89 22.75 -7.89
CA ASP A 251 8.93 22.47 -8.96
C ASP A 251 7.49 22.88 -8.60
N VAL A 252 7.12 22.92 -7.31
CA VAL A 252 5.75 23.28 -6.91
C VAL A 252 5.50 24.78 -6.85
N VAL A 253 6.56 25.59 -6.94
CA VAL A 253 6.46 27.06 -6.99
C VAL A 253 5.71 27.50 -8.24
N GLU A 254 5.93 26.84 -9.38
CA GLU A 254 5.17 27.06 -10.61
C GLU A 254 3.67 26.75 -10.47
N GLN A 255 3.28 25.96 -9.47
CA GLN A 255 1.89 25.55 -9.23
C GLN A 255 1.16 26.46 -8.22
N GLY A 256 1.77 27.58 -7.84
CA GLY A 256 1.17 28.62 -6.99
C GLY A 256 1.66 28.63 -5.55
N VAL A 257 2.72 27.89 -5.22
CA VAL A 257 3.47 28.09 -3.96
C VAL A 257 4.27 29.39 -4.09
N LEU A 258 4.30 30.21 -3.04
CA LEU A 258 4.85 31.55 -3.09
C LEU A 258 6.38 31.56 -3.27
N PHE A 259 7.09 30.79 -2.45
CA PHE A 259 8.53 30.56 -2.62
C PHE A 259 8.96 29.29 -1.90
N THR A 260 10.14 28.80 -2.28
CA THR A 260 10.85 27.76 -1.55
C THR A 260 12.37 27.92 -1.67
N TYR A 261 13.09 27.24 -0.79
CA TYR A 261 14.49 26.90 -0.98
C TYR A 261 14.59 25.38 -0.96
N GLY A 262 14.87 24.76 -2.11
CA GLY A 262 14.78 23.32 -2.24
C GLY A 262 15.52 22.73 -3.43
N ALA A 263 15.58 21.40 -3.45
CA ALA A 263 16.20 20.65 -4.52
C ALA A 263 15.48 20.84 -5.87
N ASN A 264 16.26 20.86 -6.95
CA ASN A 264 15.77 20.68 -8.31
C ASN A 264 15.67 19.18 -8.59
N TYR A 265 14.45 18.65 -8.74
CA TYR A 265 14.25 17.20 -8.84
C TYR A 265 14.76 16.64 -10.17
N GLU A 266 14.73 17.39 -11.26
CA GLU A 266 15.32 16.95 -12.54
C GLU A 266 16.84 16.78 -12.41
N ALA A 267 17.52 17.72 -11.78
CA ALA A 267 18.96 17.60 -11.48
C ALA A 267 19.25 16.45 -10.52
N LEU A 268 18.40 16.24 -9.51
CA LEU A 268 18.49 15.12 -8.58
C LEU A 268 18.33 13.76 -9.28
N GLY A 269 17.42 13.69 -10.26
CA GLY A 269 17.23 12.54 -11.13
C GLY A 269 18.51 12.20 -11.91
N ARG A 270 19.13 13.22 -12.53
CA ARG A 270 20.40 13.04 -13.25
C ARG A 270 21.52 12.56 -12.32
N GLN A 271 21.61 13.11 -11.11
CA GLN A 271 22.58 12.67 -10.11
C GLN A 271 22.37 11.19 -9.75
N THR A 272 21.11 10.78 -9.59
CA THR A 272 20.76 9.38 -9.32
C THR A 272 21.13 8.45 -10.48
N ALA A 273 20.97 8.89 -11.72
CA ALA A 273 21.36 8.10 -12.89
C ALA A 273 22.87 7.84 -12.95
N LYS A 274 23.69 8.81 -12.54
CA LYS A 274 25.16 8.60 -12.43
C LYS A 274 25.51 7.53 -11.40
N LEU A 275 24.78 7.47 -10.28
CA LEU A 275 24.92 6.38 -9.31
C LEU A 275 24.46 5.04 -9.89
N ALA A 276 23.38 5.04 -10.69
CA ALA A 276 22.94 3.84 -11.40
C ALA A 276 24.01 3.31 -12.33
N ILE A 277 24.62 4.18 -13.15
CA ILE A 277 25.67 3.80 -14.10
C ILE A 277 26.84 3.13 -13.37
N ARG A 278 27.29 3.66 -12.24
CA ARG A 278 28.35 3.03 -11.42
C ARG A 278 27.99 1.61 -10.98
N ILE A 279 26.75 1.39 -10.56
CA ILE A 279 26.24 0.06 -10.18
C ILE A 279 26.17 -0.85 -11.42
N LEU A 280 25.72 -0.34 -12.56
CA LEU A 280 25.66 -1.09 -13.82
C LEU A 280 27.05 -1.45 -14.38
N GLU A 281 28.06 -0.63 -14.08
CA GLU A 281 29.48 -0.90 -14.40
C GLU A 281 30.13 -1.91 -13.42
N GLY A 282 29.40 -2.34 -12.38
CA GLY A 282 29.80 -3.42 -11.48
C GLY A 282 30.32 -2.97 -10.11
N GLU A 283 30.15 -1.70 -9.73
CA GLU A 283 30.38 -1.28 -8.34
C GLU A 283 29.34 -1.90 -7.40
N ASP A 284 29.78 -2.35 -6.22
CA ASP A 284 28.88 -2.88 -5.19
C ASP A 284 28.05 -1.73 -4.59
N VAL A 285 26.72 -1.90 -4.56
CA VAL A 285 25.77 -0.92 -4.04
C VAL A 285 26.11 -0.50 -2.61
N SER A 286 26.64 -1.42 -1.80
CA SER A 286 26.99 -1.18 -0.41
C SER A 286 28.19 -0.23 -0.23
N ASP A 287 29.02 -0.07 -1.27
CA ASP A 287 30.17 0.82 -1.32
C ASP A 287 29.88 2.17 -2.00
N VAL A 288 28.77 2.27 -2.74
CA VAL A 288 28.34 3.51 -3.40
C VAL A 288 27.63 4.41 -2.40
N ALA A 289 28.30 5.45 -1.90
CA ALA A 289 27.72 6.41 -0.96
C ALA A 289 26.42 7.05 -1.48
N ALA A 290 25.44 7.20 -0.60
CA ALA A 290 24.24 8.00 -0.87
C ALA A 290 24.58 9.50 -0.78
N GLU A 291 23.90 10.29 -1.60
CA GLU A 291 24.27 11.69 -1.82
C GLU A 291 23.15 12.67 -1.45
N TYR A 292 23.55 13.86 -1.03
CA TYR A 292 22.66 15.01 -0.85
C TYR A 292 22.51 15.76 -2.19
N PRO A 293 21.49 16.62 -2.35
CA PRO A 293 21.31 17.34 -3.60
C PRO A 293 22.47 18.33 -3.79
N GLU A 294 23.16 18.26 -4.94
CA GLU A 294 24.23 19.21 -5.27
C GLU A 294 23.67 20.62 -5.57
N THR A 295 22.43 20.68 -6.07
CA THR A 295 21.78 21.93 -6.50
C THR A 295 20.55 22.22 -5.65
N LEU A 296 20.64 23.28 -4.84
CA LEU A 296 19.53 23.85 -4.08
C LEU A 296 19.26 25.27 -4.57
N ASN A 297 18.01 25.53 -4.98
CA ASN A 297 17.63 26.81 -5.57
C ASN A 297 16.61 27.52 -4.69
N VAL A 298 16.73 28.85 -4.61
CA VAL A 298 15.61 29.71 -4.21
C VAL A 298 14.74 29.91 -5.44
N VAL A 299 13.45 29.59 -5.34
CA VAL A 299 12.48 29.80 -6.43
C VAL A 299 11.30 30.58 -5.87
N THR A 300 10.87 31.60 -6.59
CA THR A 300 9.77 32.52 -6.23
C THR A 300 8.66 32.49 -7.28
N ASN A 301 7.44 32.81 -6.86
CA ASN A 301 6.29 32.97 -7.75
C ASN A 301 5.75 34.40 -7.67
N ASP A 302 6.14 35.21 -8.64
CA ASP A 302 5.77 36.63 -8.70
C ASP A 302 4.27 36.84 -8.98
N GLU A 303 3.64 35.96 -9.77
CA GLU A 303 2.20 36.01 -10.04
C GLU A 303 1.39 35.75 -8.75
N MET A 304 1.84 34.80 -7.94
CA MET A 304 1.23 34.51 -6.65
C MET A 304 1.48 35.65 -5.66
N ALA A 305 2.67 36.23 -5.66
CA ALA A 305 3.00 37.39 -4.85
C ALA A 305 2.09 38.58 -5.16
N GLU A 306 1.87 38.89 -6.44
CA GLU A 306 0.95 39.93 -6.89
C GLU A 306 -0.50 39.61 -6.47
N THR A 307 -0.93 38.36 -6.62
CA THR A 307 -2.28 37.90 -6.24
C THR A 307 -2.56 38.02 -4.74
N LEU A 308 -1.52 37.86 -3.91
CA LEU A 308 -1.59 37.95 -2.46
C LEU A 308 -1.23 39.34 -1.91
N GLY A 309 -0.67 40.23 -2.74
CA GLY A 309 -0.18 41.54 -2.31
C GLY A 309 1.07 41.44 -1.42
N ILE A 310 1.96 40.50 -1.70
CA ILE A 310 3.21 40.24 -0.96
C ILE A 310 4.40 40.74 -1.78
N ASP A 311 5.38 41.38 -1.13
CA ASP A 311 6.60 41.87 -1.76
C ASP A 311 7.73 40.84 -1.65
N LEU A 312 8.22 40.35 -2.80
CA LEU A 312 9.34 39.40 -2.89
C LEU A 312 10.69 40.05 -3.22
N SER A 313 10.77 41.38 -3.32
CA SER A 313 12.02 42.11 -3.66
C SER A 313 13.17 41.82 -2.69
N SER A 314 12.86 41.40 -1.46
CA SER A 314 13.84 41.01 -0.46
C SER A 314 14.56 39.69 -0.77
N ILE A 315 14.00 38.85 -1.63
CA ILE A 315 14.59 37.57 -2.08
C ILE A 315 15.48 37.78 -3.32
N GLU A 316 15.10 38.65 -4.26
CA GLU A 316 15.86 38.91 -5.50
C GLU A 316 17.26 39.50 -5.25
N ASN A 317 17.46 40.19 -4.13
CA ASN A 317 18.75 40.77 -3.78
C ASN A 317 19.79 39.73 -3.31
N ASP A 318 19.39 38.51 -2.94
CA ASP A 318 20.30 37.44 -2.48
C ASP A 318 20.77 36.52 -3.63
N THR A 319 20.01 36.39 -4.72
CA THR A 319 20.39 35.53 -5.87
C THR A 319 21.60 36.07 -6.64
N THR A 320 21.92 37.35 -6.48
CA THR A 320 23.10 38.00 -7.09
C THR A 320 24.41 37.76 -6.32
N GLU A 321 24.38 37.28 -5.08
CA GLU A 321 25.60 37.00 -4.30
C GLU A 321 26.05 35.52 -4.37
N SER A 322 25.17 34.59 -4.75
CA SER A 322 25.49 33.14 -4.80
C SER A 322 25.82 32.60 -6.20
N SER A 323 25.82 33.45 -7.23
CA SER A 323 25.96 33.07 -8.65
C SER A 323 27.34 33.38 -9.23
N SER A 324 28.41 33.16 -8.47
CA SER A 324 29.79 33.25 -8.98
C SER A 324 30.51 31.92 -8.80
N ASP A 325 30.09 30.88 -9.52
CA ASP A 325 31.05 29.96 -10.12
C ASP A 325 30.41 29.12 -11.24
N THR A 326 31.12 29.11 -12.37
CA THR A 326 30.98 28.25 -13.56
C THR A 326 29.78 28.47 -14.49
N THR A 327 30.06 29.35 -15.44
CA THR A 327 29.47 29.56 -16.77
C THR A 327 29.73 28.35 -17.69
N GLU A 328 28.74 27.95 -18.50
CA GLU A 328 28.80 27.72 -19.97
C GLU A 328 27.53 26.94 -20.42
N THR A 329 26.52 27.63 -20.96
CA THR A 329 26.21 27.82 -22.40
C THR A 329 25.11 26.90 -22.91
N SER A 330 23.87 27.35 -22.72
CA SER A 330 22.68 26.85 -23.40
C SER A 330 22.57 27.52 -24.77
N THR A 331 22.49 26.74 -25.85
CA THR A 331 21.96 27.21 -27.14
C THR A 331 20.74 26.39 -27.53
N SER A 332 19.62 27.09 -27.60
CA SER A 332 18.31 26.71 -28.11
C SER A 332 18.33 26.30 -29.59
N ALA A 333 17.58 25.25 -29.96
CA ALA A 333 16.84 25.23 -31.22
C ALA A 333 15.69 24.20 -31.19
N SER A 334 14.49 24.70 -31.47
CA SER A 334 13.25 23.95 -31.73
C SER A 334 13.21 23.46 -33.18
N SER A 335 12.71 22.24 -33.42
CA SER A 335 11.80 21.95 -34.55
C SER A 335 11.22 20.53 -34.51
N SER A 336 9.90 20.47 -34.65
CA SER A 336 9.03 19.34 -35.00
C SER A 336 9.51 18.48 -36.18
N THR A 337 9.14 17.18 -36.22
CA THR A 337 8.36 16.54 -37.32
C THR A 337 8.05 15.06 -37.01
N THR A 338 6.77 14.70 -37.14
CA THR A 338 6.14 13.38 -37.13
C THR A 338 6.63 12.46 -38.25
N LYS A 339 6.79 11.14 -38.01
CA LYS A 339 6.45 10.10 -39.00
C LYS A 339 6.37 8.67 -38.44
N THR A 340 5.24 8.06 -38.75
CA THR A 340 4.82 6.66 -38.59
C THR A 340 5.47 5.74 -39.62
N SER A 341 5.85 4.50 -39.23
CA SER A 341 5.73 3.32 -40.11
C SER A 341 6.00 2.00 -39.39
N SER A 342 5.18 1.01 -39.72
CA SER A 342 5.03 -0.33 -39.15
C SER A 342 5.79 -1.45 -39.88
N SER A 343 6.00 -2.55 -39.13
CA SER A 343 6.05 -3.99 -39.51
C SER A 343 7.22 -4.55 -40.33
N SER A 344 7.88 -5.61 -39.84
CA SER A 344 7.49 -7.01 -40.12
C SER A 344 8.50 -8.06 -39.61
N THR A 345 7.93 -9.20 -39.24
CA THR A 345 8.42 -10.45 -38.64
C THR A 345 9.33 -11.32 -39.54
N SER A 346 10.31 -12.03 -38.97
CA SER A 346 10.54 -13.46 -39.29
C SER A 346 11.42 -14.17 -38.24
N THR A 347 11.19 -15.47 -38.16
CA THR A 347 11.30 -16.42 -37.03
C THR A 347 12.54 -17.32 -37.12
N GLN A 348 13.01 -17.86 -35.97
CA GLN A 348 13.56 -19.23 -35.69
C GLN A 348 14.77 -19.15 -34.72
N THR A 349 15.05 -19.98 -33.70
CA THR A 349 14.41 -21.08 -32.89
C THR A 349 15.41 -21.47 -31.77
N SER A 350 14.94 -21.99 -30.63
CA SER A 350 15.59 -22.89 -29.59
C SER A 350 16.71 -22.33 -28.68
N ASP A 351 16.88 -22.68 -27.39
CA ASP A 351 16.07 -23.22 -26.27
C ASP A 351 16.91 -23.28 -24.96
N SER A 352 16.23 -23.23 -23.79
CA SER A 352 16.56 -23.74 -22.42
C SER A 352 17.26 -22.87 -21.32
N SER A 353 16.47 -22.36 -20.33
CA SER A 353 16.64 -22.51 -18.84
C SER A 353 15.93 -21.46 -17.92
N SER A 354 14.60 -21.43 -17.77
CA SER A 354 13.83 -20.35 -17.08
C SER A 354 12.83 -20.77 -15.96
N THR A 355 13.20 -21.57 -14.96
CA THR A 355 12.21 -22.19 -14.04
C THR A 355 12.01 -21.56 -12.65
N ASN A 356 12.80 -20.58 -12.20
CA ASN A 356 12.77 -20.14 -10.79
C ASN A 356 11.82 -18.96 -10.46
N GLY A 357 11.76 -17.86 -11.22
CA GLY A 357 11.00 -16.66 -10.82
C GLY A 357 9.47 -16.82 -10.71
N TRP A 358 8.88 -17.71 -11.53
CA TRP A 358 7.43 -18.00 -11.43
C TRP A 358 7.07 -18.73 -10.14
N LEU A 359 7.99 -19.54 -9.60
CA LEU A 359 7.76 -20.26 -8.35
C LEU A 359 7.69 -19.30 -7.16
N ASP A 360 8.51 -18.26 -7.12
CA ASP A 360 8.52 -17.28 -6.03
C ASP A 360 7.24 -16.43 -6.00
N ILE A 361 6.75 -16.03 -7.17
CA ILE A 361 5.47 -15.33 -7.32
C ILE A 361 4.31 -16.20 -6.81
N VAL A 362 4.29 -17.49 -7.17
CA VAL A 362 3.28 -18.45 -6.72
C VAL A 362 3.37 -18.69 -5.21
N LEU A 363 4.58 -18.82 -4.67
CA LEU A 363 4.81 -19.00 -3.23
C LEU A 363 4.38 -17.76 -2.43
N SER A 364 4.60 -16.56 -2.96
CA SER A 364 4.12 -15.30 -2.37
C SER A 364 2.58 -15.26 -2.32
N ALA A 365 1.92 -15.69 -3.39
CA ALA A 365 0.46 -15.79 -3.43
C ALA A 365 -0.08 -16.79 -2.39
N ILE A 366 0.59 -17.93 -2.22
CA ILE A 366 0.22 -18.93 -1.19
C ILE A 366 0.40 -18.36 0.21
N SER A 367 1.52 -17.69 0.47
CA SER A 367 1.85 -17.05 1.75
C SER A 367 0.75 -16.04 2.16
N GLN A 368 0.43 -15.12 1.26
CA GLN A 368 -0.64 -14.14 1.47
C GLN A 368 -2.00 -14.83 1.62
N GLY A 369 -2.34 -15.78 0.74
CA GLY A 369 -3.60 -16.51 0.79
C GLY A 369 -3.83 -17.26 2.10
N LEU A 370 -2.77 -17.78 2.74
CA LEU A 370 -2.86 -18.39 4.06
C LEU A 370 -3.24 -17.37 5.15
N LEU A 371 -2.63 -16.19 5.17
CA LEU A 371 -2.97 -15.15 6.16
C LEU A 371 -4.40 -14.63 5.96
N TRP A 372 -4.79 -14.36 4.71
CA TRP A 372 -6.14 -13.91 4.34
C TRP A 372 -7.22 -14.96 4.63
N SER A 373 -6.87 -16.25 4.66
CA SER A 373 -7.84 -17.31 4.97
C SER A 373 -8.44 -17.22 6.37
N ILE A 374 -7.69 -16.69 7.35
CA ILE A 374 -8.18 -16.50 8.73
C ILE A 374 -9.32 -15.48 8.75
N MET A 375 -9.17 -14.39 7.98
CA MET A 375 -10.23 -13.39 7.80
C MET A 375 -11.46 -14.03 7.13
N ALA A 376 -11.26 -14.81 6.06
CA ALA A 376 -12.36 -15.51 5.37
C ALA A 376 -13.10 -16.49 6.30
N ILE A 377 -12.40 -17.16 7.21
CA ILE A 377 -13.02 -18.01 8.24
C ILE A 377 -13.84 -17.18 9.24
N GLY A 378 -13.37 -15.99 9.63
CA GLY A 378 -14.15 -15.06 10.46
C GLY A 378 -15.45 -14.66 9.77
N VAL A 379 -15.36 -14.16 8.54
CA VAL A 379 -16.52 -13.78 7.70
C VAL A 379 -17.48 -14.96 7.51
N PHE A 380 -16.97 -16.19 7.39
CA PHE A 380 -17.81 -17.39 7.26
C PHE A 380 -18.74 -17.60 8.45
N ILE A 381 -18.34 -17.21 9.67
CA ILE A 381 -19.18 -17.35 10.86
C ILE A 381 -20.40 -16.44 10.77
N THR A 382 -20.21 -15.16 10.45
CA THR A 382 -21.34 -14.22 10.37
C THR A 382 -22.18 -14.46 9.12
N PHE A 383 -21.54 -14.65 7.95
CA PHE A 383 -22.23 -14.80 6.69
C PHE A 383 -22.94 -16.15 6.53
N ARG A 384 -22.31 -17.27 6.91
CA ARG A 384 -22.83 -18.61 6.62
C ARG A 384 -23.39 -19.35 7.83
N ILE A 385 -22.82 -19.14 9.03
CA ILE A 385 -23.33 -19.80 10.24
C ILE A 385 -24.49 -19.01 10.85
N LEU A 386 -24.39 -17.68 10.90
CA LEU A 386 -25.45 -16.83 11.48
C LEU A 386 -26.44 -16.26 10.46
N ASP A 387 -26.13 -16.36 9.16
CA ASP A 387 -26.92 -15.76 8.06
C ASP A 387 -27.13 -14.25 8.22
N ILE A 388 -26.03 -13.54 8.51
CA ILE A 388 -26.00 -12.09 8.77
C ILE A 388 -25.04 -11.43 7.78
N ALA A 389 -25.53 -10.42 7.06
CA ALA A 389 -24.68 -9.49 6.33
C ALA A 389 -23.99 -8.53 7.32
N ASP A 390 -22.70 -8.75 7.54
CA ASP A 390 -21.92 -8.03 8.54
C ASP A 390 -20.75 -7.25 7.91
N LEU A 391 -20.90 -5.92 7.82
CA LEU A 391 -19.84 -5.01 7.36
C LEU A 391 -18.84 -4.63 8.47
N SER A 392 -19.04 -5.05 9.74
CA SER A 392 -18.08 -4.73 10.81
C SER A 392 -16.68 -5.31 10.57
N ALA A 393 -16.58 -6.32 9.70
CA ALA A 393 -15.32 -6.89 9.25
C ALA A 393 -14.32 -5.84 8.74
N GLU A 394 -14.80 -4.84 7.98
CA GLU A 394 -13.94 -3.80 7.40
C GLU A 394 -13.37 -2.85 8.45
N GLY A 395 -14.01 -2.71 9.61
CA GLY A 395 -13.51 -1.89 10.71
C GLY A 395 -12.66 -2.68 11.72
N SER A 396 -13.03 -3.93 11.97
CA SER A 396 -12.32 -4.82 12.91
C SER A 396 -10.98 -5.30 12.38
N PHE A 397 -10.84 -5.40 11.05
CA PHE A 397 -9.57 -5.79 10.44
C PHE A 397 -8.46 -4.74 10.68
N PRO A 398 -8.64 -3.45 10.38
CA PRO A 398 -7.69 -2.40 10.77
C PRO A 398 -7.55 -2.26 12.28
N LEU A 399 -8.59 -2.51 13.08
CA LEU A 399 -8.47 -2.46 14.55
C LEU A 399 -7.41 -3.45 15.06
N GLY A 400 -7.41 -4.68 14.54
CA GLY A 400 -6.39 -5.68 14.87
C GLY A 400 -4.99 -5.27 14.43
N ALA A 401 -4.86 -4.74 13.20
CA ALA A 401 -3.61 -4.20 12.69
C ALA A 401 -3.08 -3.04 13.56
N ALA A 402 -3.94 -2.06 13.85
CA ALA A 402 -3.66 -0.87 14.63
C ALA A 402 -3.19 -1.18 16.06
N SER A 403 -3.98 -1.97 16.77
CA SER A 403 -3.66 -2.38 18.15
C SER A 403 -2.39 -3.21 18.24
N THR A 404 -2.12 -4.07 17.25
CA THR A 404 -0.87 -4.84 17.20
C THR A 404 0.32 -3.93 16.90
N ALA A 405 0.20 -3.04 15.92
CA ALA A 405 1.29 -2.16 15.52
C ALA A 405 1.70 -1.21 16.65
N ILE A 406 0.75 -0.56 17.31
CA ILE A 406 1.05 0.35 18.42
C ILE A 406 1.66 -0.39 19.62
N MET A 407 1.26 -1.64 19.88
CA MET A 407 1.87 -2.45 20.94
C MET A 407 3.33 -2.80 20.60
N ILE A 408 3.62 -3.16 19.34
CA ILE A 408 4.99 -3.45 18.88
C ILE A 408 5.86 -2.20 18.94
N VAL A 409 5.36 -1.05 18.49
CA VAL A 409 6.09 0.23 18.55
C VAL A 409 6.41 0.62 20.00
N ASN A 410 5.53 0.30 20.95
CA ASN A 410 5.76 0.49 22.38
C ASN A 410 6.67 -0.59 23.03
N GLY A 411 7.30 -1.47 22.23
CA GLY A 411 8.24 -2.48 22.71
C GLY A 411 7.60 -3.71 23.35
N ILE A 412 6.30 -3.96 23.13
CA ILE A 412 5.63 -5.18 23.60
C ILE A 412 5.96 -6.33 22.64
N ASN A 413 6.15 -7.54 23.20
CA ASN A 413 6.45 -8.73 22.41
C ASN A 413 5.39 -8.97 21.30
N PRO A 414 5.80 -9.27 20.05
CA PRO A 414 4.89 -9.44 18.90
C PRO A 414 3.77 -10.48 19.10
N LEU A 415 4.03 -11.55 19.85
CA LEU A 415 3.01 -12.57 20.11
C LEU A 415 1.90 -12.04 21.03
N ILE A 416 2.28 -11.27 22.06
CA ILE A 416 1.33 -10.63 22.98
C ILE A 416 0.56 -9.54 22.23
N ALA A 417 1.24 -8.77 21.39
CA ALA A 417 0.60 -7.76 20.55
C ALA A 417 -0.47 -8.38 19.63
N THR A 418 -0.17 -9.53 19.01
CA THR A 418 -1.12 -10.28 18.16
C THR A 418 -2.35 -10.73 18.94
N ILE A 419 -2.18 -11.18 20.19
CA ILE A 419 -3.30 -11.55 21.08
C ILE A 419 -4.10 -10.29 21.47
N GLY A 420 -3.42 -9.16 21.72
CA GLY A 420 -4.05 -7.87 21.97
C GLY A 420 -4.98 -7.46 20.83
N GLY A 421 -4.53 -7.61 19.59
CA GLY A 421 -5.35 -7.34 18.41
C GLY A 421 -6.55 -8.26 18.26
N PHE A 422 -6.38 -9.56 18.52
CA PHE A 422 -7.50 -10.52 18.55
C PHE A 422 -8.55 -10.11 19.60
N VAL A 423 -8.13 -9.74 20.82
CA VAL A 423 -9.05 -9.33 21.90
C VAL A 423 -9.76 -8.01 21.56
N ALA A 424 -9.06 -7.04 20.96
CA ALA A 424 -9.69 -5.80 20.50
C ALA A 424 -10.82 -6.08 19.49
N GLY A 425 -10.58 -6.99 18.54
CA GLY A 425 -11.60 -7.47 17.61
C GLY A 425 -12.78 -8.17 18.32
N MET A 426 -12.52 -9.00 19.33
CA MET A 426 -13.59 -9.63 20.11
C MET A 426 -14.47 -8.59 20.84
N VAL A 427 -13.88 -7.51 21.36
CA VAL A 427 -14.62 -6.42 21.99
C VAL A 427 -15.47 -5.68 20.97
N ALA A 428 -14.91 -5.35 19.80
CA ALA A 428 -15.67 -4.75 18.71
C ALA A 428 -16.87 -5.63 18.31
N GLY A 429 -16.65 -6.94 18.15
CA GLY A 429 -17.71 -7.90 17.87
C GLY A 429 -18.75 -8.02 18.99
N ALA A 430 -18.36 -7.91 20.26
CA ALA A 430 -19.31 -7.90 21.37
C ALA A 430 -20.25 -6.70 21.30
N VAL A 431 -19.70 -5.52 20.94
CA VAL A 431 -20.47 -4.28 20.76
C VAL A 431 -21.43 -4.41 19.58
N SER A 432 -20.97 -4.91 18.43
CA SER A 432 -21.85 -5.15 17.27
C SER A 432 -22.95 -6.16 17.60
N GLY A 433 -22.60 -7.27 18.25
CA GLY A 433 -23.56 -8.27 18.70
C GLY A 433 -24.60 -7.69 19.67
N PHE A 434 -24.18 -6.81 20.58
CA PHE A 434 -25.08 -6.13 21.52
C PHE A 434 -26.04 -5.18 20.79
N MET A 435 -25.55 -4.41 19.82
CA MET A 435 -26.38 -3.53 19.00
C MET A 435 -27.43 -4.30 18.21
N HIS A 436 -27.03 -5.41 17.57
CA HIS A 436 -27.96 -6.24 16.80
C HIS A 436 -29.02 -6.90 17.70
N THR A 437 -28.62 -7.42 18.86
CA THR A 437 -29.52 -8.23 19.71
C THR A 437 -30.32 -7.39 20.72
N LYS A 438 -29.65 -6.53 21.50
CA LYS A 438 -30.27 -5.77 22.59
C LYS A 438 -30.88 -4.45 22.12
N MET A 439 -30.20 -3.75 21.23
CA MET A 439 -30.74 -2.52 20.64
C MET A 439 -31.68 -2.80 19.46
N LYS A 440 -31.77 -4.07 19.01
CA LYS A 440 -32.63 -4.53 17.91
C LYS A 440 -32.39 -3.74 16.61
N ILE A 441 -31.16 -3.30 16.40
CA ILE A 441 -30.76 -2.64 15.16
C ILE A 441 -30.59 -3.73 14.09
N PRO A 442 -31.09 -3.53 12.85
CA PRO A 442 -30.87 -4.48 11.77
C PRO A 442 -29.38 -4.81 11.57
N ALA A 443 -29.07 -6.05 11.20
CA ALA A 443 -27.71 -6.56 11.01
C ALA A 443 -26.83 -5.66 10.12
N LEU A 444 -27.35 -5.29 8.95
CA LEU A 444 -26.64 -4.44 7.99
C LEU A 444 -26.27 -3.07 8.59
N LEU A 445 -27.24 -2.44 9.26
CA LEU A 445 -27.05 -1.13 9.88
C LEU A 445 -26.10 -1.20 11.07
N THR A 446 -26.14 -2.30 11.83
CA THR A 446 -25.17 -2.58 12.90
C THR A 446 -23.75 -2.65 12.36
N GLY A 447 -23.55 -3.34 11.23
CA GLY A 447 -22.25 -3.41 10.56
C GLY A 447 -21.74 -2.03 10.13
N ILE A 448 -22.59 -1.22 9.48
CA ILE A 448 -22.24 0.14 9.03
C ILE A 448 -21.88 1.05 10.21
N ILE A 449 -22.70 1.06 11.27
CA ILE A 449 -22.42 1.89 12.46
C ILE A 449 -21.12 1.45 13.13
N THR A 450 -20.87 0.15 13.23
CA THR A 450 -19.61 -0.36 13.80
C THR A 450 -18.42 0.07 12.96
N LEU A 451 -18.50 -0.06 11.63
CA LEU A 451 -17.45 0.37 10.71
C LEU A 451 -17.11 1.85 10.89
N THR A 452 -18.13 2.73 10.90
CA THR A 452 -17.93 4.17 11.09
C THR A 452 -17.33 4.49 12.46
N ALA A 453 -17.77 3.82 13.53
CA ALA A 453 -17.22 4.02 14.87
C ALA A 453 -15.77 3.53 14.98
N LEU A 454 -15.47 2.37 14.40
CA LEU A 454 -14.13 1.79 14.40
C LEU A 454 -13.15 2.63 13.59
N TYR A 455 -13.58 3.31 12.54
CA TYR A 455 -12.73 4.25 11.82
C TYR A 455 -12.12 5.30 12.77
N SER A 456 -12.94 5.97 13.59
CA SER A 456 -12.45 6.95 14.58
C SER A 456 -11.65 6.31 15.71
N ILE A 457 -12.01 5.12 16.17
CA ILE A 457 -11.26 4.41 17.23
C ILE A 457 -9.88 3.99 16.71
N ASN A 458 -9.79 3.50 15.48
CA ASN A 458 -8.54 3.08 14.86
C ASN A 458 -7.58 4.26 14.71
N LEU A 459 -8.07 5.44 14.31
CA LEU A 459 -7.28 6.69 14.33
C LEU A 459 -6.74 7.00 15.72
N LEU A 460 -7.59 6.89 16.74
CA LEU A 460 -7.21 7.21 18.10
C LEU A 460 -6.17 6.22 18.65
N VAL A 461 -6.27 4.94 18.26
CA VAL A 461 -5.31 3.89 18.65
C VAL A 461 -3.95 4.07 17.95
N LEU A 462 -3.95 4.43 16.67
CA LEU A 462 -2.71 4.64 15.91
C LEU A 462 -2.04 5.98 16.20
N GLY A 463 -2.81 7.03 16.51
CA GLY A 463 -2.30 8.41 16.60
C GLY A 463 -2.04 9.08 15.25
N SER A 464 -1.87 8.28 14.19
CA SER A 464 -1.73 8.64 12.78
C SER A 464 -2.60 7.72 11.91
N ALA A 465 -2.66 7.97 10.61
CA ALA A 465 -3.40 7.09 9.71
C ALA A 465 -2.65 5.82 9.27
N ASN A 466 -1.33 5.85 9.39
CA ASN A 466 -0.48 4.70 9.18
C ASN A 466 0.67 4.73 10.20
N VAL A 467 1.04 3.55 10.69
CA VAL A 467 2.21 3.36 11.54
C VAL A 467 3.09 2.32 10.90
N SER A 468 4.34 2.69 10.61
CA SER A 468 5.35 1.76 10.09
C SER A 468 5.92 0.89 11.20
N LEU A 469 6.11 -0.39 10.90
CA LEU A 469 6.81 -1.38 11.72
C LEU A 469 8.22 -1.68 11.17
N ALA A 470 8.71 -0.87 10.22
CA ALA A 470 10.04 -1.03 9.66
C ALA A 470 11.10 -1.01 10.76
N GLY A 471 11.95 -2.05 10.80
CA GLY A 471 13.00 -2.28 11.79
C GLY A 471 12.53 -2.37 13.24
N GLN A 472 11.28 -2.78 13.48
CA GLN A 472 10.84 -3.33 14.76
C GLN A 472 10.90 -4.86 14.72
N GLU A 473 11.04 -5.51 15.87
CA GLU A 473 10.86 -6.96 15.95
C GLU A 473 9.38 -7.29 15.72
N THR A 474 9.09 -8.09 14.71
CA THR A 474 7.77 -8.61 14.35
C THR A 474 7.79 -10.13 14.49
N LEU A 475 6.62 -10.77 14.47
CA LEU A 475 6.56 -12.23 14.48
C LEU A 475 7.32 -12.85 13.30
N VAL A 476 7.36 -12.16 12.15
CA VAL A 476 8.10 -12.61 10.96
C VAL A 476 9.61 -12.52 11.20
N THR A 477 10.12 -11.39 11.72
CA THR A 477 11.56 -11.27 12.01
C THR A 477 12.01 -12.18 13.14
N LEU A 478 11.19 -12.42 14.16
CA LEU A 478 11.47 -13.42 15.21
C LEU A 478 11.59 -14.83 14.63
N MET A 479 10.69 -15.23 13.73
CA MET A 479 10.72 -16.55 13.10
C MET A 479 11.88 -16.71 12.11
N THR A 480 12.19 -15.66 11.34
CA THR A 480 13.35 -15.61 10.45
C THR A 480 14.65 -15.76 11.25
N SER A 481 14.77 -15.05 12.38
CA SER A 481 15.98 -15.08 13.23
C SER A 481 16.12 -16.38 14.03
N ALA A 482 15.02 -16.97 14.50
CA ALA A 482 15.05 -18.18 15.31
C ALA A 482 15.30 -19.47 14.49
N LEU A 483 14.90 -19.49 13.21
CA LEU A 483 14.95 -20.68 12.35
C LEU A 483 15.88 -20.52 11.14
N ASN A 484 16.55 -19.39 10.96
CA ASN A 484 17.40 -19.08 9.79
C ASN A 484 16.66 -19.26 8.44
N LEU A 485 15.35 -18.95 8.42
CA LEU A 485 14.50 -19.09 7.23
C LEU A 485 14.33 -17.76 6.49
N SER A 486 14.28 -17.81 5.15
CA SER A 486 13.86 -16.64 4.35
C SER A 486 12.45 -16.16 4.76
N LYS A 487 12.22 -14.84 4.65
CA LYS A 487 10.97 -14.15 5.02
C LYS A 487 9.74 -14.88 4.47
N LEU A 488 9.78 -15.28 3.20
CA LEU A 488 8.68 -15.99 2.53
C LEU A 488 8.27 -17.28 3.27
N TYR A 489 9.25 -18.13 3.60
CA TYR A 489 9.02 -19.39 4.28
C TYR A 489 8.60 -19.20 5.74
N ALA A 490 9.15 -18.18 6.42
CA ALA A 490 8.71 -17.79 7.76
C ALA A 490 7.21 -17.42 7.76
N VAL A 491 6.76 -16.64 6.79
CA VAL A 491 5.34 -16.24 6.69
C VAL A 491 4.44 -17.44 6.37
N ILE A 492 4.84 -18.33 5.47
CA ILE A 492 4.09 -19.57 5.20
C ILE A 492 3.96 -20.42 6.47
N LEU A 493 5.05 -20.58 7.22
CA LEU A 493 5.05 -21.35 8.45
C LEU A 493 4.12 -20.74 9.51
N ILE A 494 4.20 -19.42 9.72
CA ILE A 494 3.30 -18.68 10.60
C ILE A 494 1.84 -18.89 10.15
N GLY A 495 1.57 -18.71 8.86
CA GLY A 495 0.24 -18.88 8.28
C GLY A 495 -0.31 -20.29 8.54
N VAL A 496 0.47 -21.33 8.27
CA VAL A 496 0.06 -22.73 8.52
C VAL A 496 -0.21 -22.98 10.00
N ILE A 497 0.65 -22.50 10.90
CA ILE A 497 0.48 -22.68 12.35
C ILE A 497 -0.80 -22.01 12.83
N PHE A 498 -1.02 -20.74 12.50
CA PHE A 498 -2.20 -19.99 12.93
C PHE A 498 -3.48 -20.53 12.30
N VAL A 499 -3.48 -20.86 11.02
CA VAL A 499 -4.64 -21.46 10.34
C VAL A 499 -4.99 -22.80 10.97
N ALA A 500 -4.01 -23.68 11.21
CA ALA A 500 -4.26 -24.97 11.85
C ALA A 500 -4.82 -24.78 13.27
N LEU A 501 -4.24 -23.87 14.05
CA LEU A 501 -4.70 -23.55 15.40
C LEU A 501 -6.15 -23.03 15.40
N VAL A 502 -6.47 -22.07 14.52
CA VAL A 502 -7.82 -21.50 14.39
C VAL A 502 -8.82 -22.57 13.98
N ILE A 503 -8.49 -23.42 13.00
CA ILE A 503 -9.38 -24.49 12.55
C ILE A 503 -9.60 -25.51 13.67
N ILE A 504 -8.56 -25.95 14.37
CA ILE A 504 -8.69 -26.90 15.49
C ILE A 504 -9.60 -26.31 16.57
N LEU A 505 -9.36 -25.06 16.98
CA LEU A 505 -10.13 -24.39 18.01
C LEU A 505 -11.60 -24.23 17.61
N LEU A 506 -11.88 -23.84 16.36
CA LEU A 506 -13.24 -23.71 15.84
C LEU A 506 -13.94 -25.06 15.69
N VAL A 507 -13.26 -26.11 15.25
CA VAL A 507 -13.86 -27.45 15.13
C VAL A 507 -14.24 -27.98 16.51
N VAL A 508 -13.36 -27.81 17.50
CA VAL A 508 -13.67 -28.18 18.89
C VAL A 508 -14.87 -27.37 19.38
N LEU A 509 -14.84 -26.04 19.23
CA LEU A 509 -15.91 -25.16 19.67
C LEU A 509 -17.25 -25.50 19.01
N LEU A 510 -17.28 -25.68 17.69
CA LEU A 510 -18.50 -25.90 16.92
C LEU A 510 -19.12 -27.28 17.15
N ASN A 511 -18.35 -28.24 17.67
CA ASN A 511 -18.84 -29.54 18.12
C ASN A 511 -19.33 -29.55 19.59
N THR A 512 -19.09 -28.48 20.36
CA THR A 512 -19.67 -28.35 21.72
C THR A 512 -21.16 -28.00 21.68
N GLN A 513 -21.83 -28.09 22.84
CA GLN A 513 -23.23 -27.66 23.00
C GLN A 513 -23.43 -26.19 22.61
N VAL A 514 -22.48 -25.32 22.95
CA VAL A 514 -22.50 -23.89 22.58
C VAL A 514 -22.38 -23.73 21.07
N GLY A 515 -21.52 -24.52 20.42
CA GLY A 515 -21.35 -24.54 18.98
C GLY A 515 -22.56 -25.05 18.20
N LEU A 516 -23.23 -26.09 18.70
CA LEU A 516 -24.50 -26.57 18.14
C LEU A 516 -25.61 -25.52 18.29
N ALA A 517 -25.68 -24.86 19.44
CA ALA A 517 -26.63 -23.78 19.68
C ALA A 517 -26.38 -22.56 18.79
N LEU A 518 -25.11 -22.23 18.52
CA LEU A 518 -24.72 -21.17 17.59
C LEU A 518 -25.19 -21.46 16.16
N ARG A 519 -25.05 -22.70 15.70
CA ARG A 519 -25.52 -23.13 14.37
C ARG A 519 -27.04 -23.12 14.25
N ALA A 520 -27.72 -23.69 15.24
CA ALA A 520 -29.19 -23.69 15.28
C ALA A 520 -29.77 -22.26 15.27
N THR A 521 -29.04 -21.30 15.84
CA THR A 521 -29.44 -19.88 15.86
C THR A 521 -29.49 -19.25 14.46
N GLY A 522 -28.60 -19.65 13.53
CA GLY A 522 -28.64 -19.16 12.15
C GLY A 522 -29.60 -19.93 11.25
N ASP A 523 -29.76 -21.24 11.48
CA ASP A 523 -30.65 -22.07 10.66
C ASP A 523 -32.14 -21.78 10.94
N ASN A 524 -32.55 -21.73 12.22
CA ASN A 524 -33.94 -21.47 12.59
C ASN A 524 -34.06 -20.87 13.99
N ILE A 525 -34.27 -19.55 14.04
CA ILE A 525 -34.39 -18.78 15.28
C ILE A 525 -35.55 -19.30 16.16
N ALA A 526 -36.73 -19.53 15.59
CA ALA A 526 -37.91 -19.93 16.34
C ALA A 526 -37.75 -21.33 16.96
N MET A 527 -37.17 -22.26 16.21
CA MET A 527 -36.86 -23.60 16.73
C MET A 527 -35.77 -23.55 17.81
N GLY A 528 -34.77 -22.67 17.66
CA GLY A 528 -33.72 -22.47 18.66
C GLY A 528 -34.29 -21.98 19.99
N GLU A 529 -35.16 -20.95 19.97
CA GLU A 529 -35.81 -20.41 21.15
C GLU A 529 -36.71 -21.46 21.84
N ALA A 530 -37.46 -22.25 21.07
CA ALA A 530 -38.29 -23.34 21.58
C ALA A 530 -37.48 -24.44 22.29
N ASN A 531 -36.22 -24.64 21.88
CA ASN A 531 -35.28 -25.57 22.52
C ASN A 531 -34.48 -24.94 23.69
N GLY A 532 -34.86 -23.74 24.13
CA GLY A 532 -34.23 -23.06 25.27
C GLY A 532 -32.88 -22.39 24.96
N ILE A 533 -32.51 -22.26 23.68
CA ILE A 533 -31.29 -21.56 23.28
C ILE A 533 -31.50 -20.06 23.43
N LYS A 534 -30.58 -19.41 24.16
CA LYS A 534 -30.55 -17.93 24.26
C LYS A 534 -29.95 -17.35 22.98
N VAL A 535 -30.78 -17.20 21.95
CA VAL A 535 -30.43 -16.67 20.61
C VAL A 535 -29.59 -15.39 20.69
N ASP A 536 -29.98 -14.43 21.53
CA ASP A 536 -29.22 -13.19 21.73
C ASP A 536 -27.76 -13.44 22.12
N ARG A 537 -27.53 -14.33 23.08
CA ARG A 537 -26.17 -14.63 23.56
C ARG A 537 -25.36 -15.37 22.50
N MET A 538 -26.00 -16.23 21.73
CA MET A 538 -25.33 -16.96 20.64
C MET A 538 -24.95 -16.02 19.50
N LYS A 539 -25.84 -15.09 19.11
CA LYS A 539 -25.52 -14.05 18.13
C LYS A 539 -24.34 -13.21 18.60
N ILE A 540 -24.35 -12.69 19.83
CA ILE A 540 -23.24 -11.92 20.40
C ILE A 540 -21.93 -12.73 20.34
N LEU A 541 -21.96 -13.99 20.77
CA LEU A 541 -20.79 -14.87 20.72
C LEU A 541 -20.25 -15.05 19.30
N GLY A 542 -21.13 -15.24 18.32
CA GLY A 542 -20.71 -15.37 16.92
C GLY A 542 -20.10 -14.09 16.35
N TYR A 543 -20.63 -12.90 16.68
CA TYR A 543 -19.98 -11.64 16.32
C TYR A 543 -18.61 -11.47 16.99
N MET A 544 -18.47 -11.85 18.27
CA MET A 544 -17.20 -11.78 19.00
C MET A 544 -16.13 -12.65 18.35
N ILE A 545 -16.46 -13.91 18.04
CA ILE A 545 -15.52 -14.84 17.42
C ILE A 545 -15.18 -14.39 15.99
N SER A 546 -16.18 -13.97 15.21
CA SER A 546 -15.98 -13.46 13.85
C SER A 546 -15.03 -12.27 13.82
N ASN A 547 -15.35 -11.20 14.55
CA ASN A 547 -14.53 -9.99 14.57
C ASN A 547 -13.16 -10.21 15.22
N GLY A 548 -13.05 -11.10 16.21
CA GLY A 548 -11.77 -11.53 16.76
C GLY A 548 -10.87 -12.16 15.69
N LEU A 549 -11.39 -13.12 14.92
CA LEU A 549 -10.62 -13.77 13.84
C LEU A 549 -10.25 -12.81 12.71
N ILE A 550 -11.15 -11.90 12.36
CA ILE A 550 -10.89 -10.86 11.37
C ILE A 550 -9.77 -9.92 11.85
N ALA A 551 -9.80 -9.49 13.11
CA ALA A 551 -8.75 -8.68 13.72
C ALA A 551 -7.41 -9.44 13.83
N LEU A 552 -7.43 -10.74 14.14
CA LEU A 552 -6.24 -11.58 14.14
C LEU A 552 -5.57 -11.63 12.77
N ALA A 553 -6.36 -11.75 11.69
CA ALA A 553 -5.84 -11.69 10.34
C ALA A 553 -5.19 -10.33 10.04
N GLY A 554 -5.83 -9.22 10.44
CA GLY A 554 -5.25 -7.88 10.31
C GLY A 554 -3.95 -7.71 11.10
N SER A 555 -3.87 -8.29 12.31
CA SER A 555 -2.68 -8.28 13.16
C SER A 555 -1.50 -9.02 12.52
N LEU A 556 -1.76 -10.17 11.91
CA LEU A 556 -0.73 -10.95 11.20
C LEU A 556 -0.31 -10.27 9.90
N LEU A 557 -1.26 -9.69 9.16
CA LEU A 557 -0.97 -9.01 7.90
C LEU A 557 -0.16 -7.73 8.12
N ALA A 558 -0.45 -6.96 9.18
CA ALA A 558 0.34 -5.77 9.53
C ALA A 558 1.81 -6.11 9.83
N GLN A 559 2.03 -7.21 10.56
CA GLN A 559 3.38 -7.69 10.87
C GLN A 559 4.12 -8.24 9.64
N ASN A 560 3.39 -8.84 8.69
CA ASN A 560 3.96 -9.32 7.44
C ASN A 560 4.32 -8.16 6.49
N ASN A 561 3.41 -7.19 6.38
CA ASN A 561 3.56 -6.04 5.49
C ASN A 561 4.53 -5.00 6.06
N GLY A 562 4.75 -4.99 7.37
CA GLY A 562 5.64 -4.05 8.03
C GLY A 562 5.00 -2.69 8.30
N TYR A 563 3.67 -2.58 8.27
CA TYR A 563 2.94 -1.35 8.60
C TYR A 563 1.48 -1.68 8.97
N ALA A 564 0.80 -0.74 9.62
CA ALA A 564 -0.64 -0.77 9.87
C ALA A 564 -1.29 0.53 9.41
N ASP A 565 -2.19 0.43 8.43
CA ASP A 565 -2.89 1.55 7.80
C ASP A 565 -4.41 1.38 7.91
N MET A 566 -5.12 2.50 8.04
CA MET A 566 -6.59 2.52 8.17
C MET A 566 -7.33 1.97 6.96
N ASN A 567 -6.81 2.19 5.76
CA ASN A 567 -7.41 1.80 4.49
C ASN A 567 -7.20 0.30 4.19
N MET A 568 -6.38 -0.41 4.98
CA MET A 568 -6.20 -1.87 4.84
C MET A 568 -7.50 -2.67 5.06
N GLY A 569 -8.51 -2.05 5.68
CA GLY A 569 -9.82 -2.65 5.93
C GLY A 569 -10.78 -2.59 4.75
N THR A 570 -10.55 -1.68 3.81
CA THR A 570 -11.45 -1.44 2.67
C THR A 570 -11.47 -2.64 1.72
N GLY A 571 -12.65 -3.20 1.47
CA GLY A 571 -12.80 -4.35 0.56
C GLY A 571 -12.44 -5.70 1.19
N THR A 572 -12.09 -5.75 2.48
CA THR A 572 -11.78 -7.01 3.17
C THR A 572 -12.98 -7.96 3.20
N ILE A 573 -14.20 -7.44 3.35
CA ILE A 573 -15.43 -8.25 3.28
C ILE A 573 -15.62 -8.89 1.90
N VAL A 574 -15.32 -8.14 0.84
CA VAL A 574 -15.42 -8.60 -0.56
C VAL A 574 -14.44 -9.75 -0.81
N ASN A 575 -13.19 -9.58 -0.37
CA ASN A 575 -12.15 -10.60 -0.47
C ASN A 575 -12.51 -11.87 0.32
N GLY A 576 -13.11 -11.71 1.51
CA GLY A 576 -13.55 -12.81 2.37
C GLY A 576 -14.68 -13.60 1.73
N LEU A 577 -15.71 -12.91 1.25
CA LEU A 577 -16.83 -13.52 0.54
C LEU A 577 -16.36 -14.23 -0.74
N ALA A 578 -15.48 -13.61 -1.53
CA ALA A 578 -14.89 -14.21 -2.73
C ALA A 578 -14.21 -15.55 -2.41
N SER A 579 -13.41 -15.58 -1.34
CA SER A 579 -12.71 -16.79 -0.88
C SER A 579 -13.68 -17.91 -0.47
N ILE A 580 -14.75 -17.56 0.26
CA ILE A 580 -15.80 -18.51 0.68
C ILE A 580 -16.56 -19.07 -0.54
N ILE A 581 -16.95 -18.19 -1.46
CA ILE A 581 -17.71 -18.60 -2.66
C ILE A 581 -16.86 -19.49 -3.55
N LEU A 582 -15.59 -19.13 -3.78
CA LEU A 582 -14.65 -19.96 -4.55
C LEU A 582 -14.52 -21.36 -3.94
N ALA A 583 -14.37 -21.46 -2.62
CA ALA A 583 -14.31 -22.73 -1.93
C ALA A 583 -15.56 -23.60 -2.17
N GLU A 584 -16.76 -23.00 -2.07
CA GLU A 584 -18.04 -23.70 -2.25
C GLU A 584 -18.31 -24.12 -3.69
N VAL A 585 -17.86 -23.33 -4.66
CA VAL A 585 -17.98 -23.67 -6.08
C VAL A 585 -17.11 -24.88 -6.42
N ILE A 586 -15.92 -25.00 -5.81
CA ILE A 586 -14.97 -26.08 -6.08
C ILE A 586 -15.35 -27.37 -5.36
N VAL A 587 -15.64 -27.29 -4.04
CA VAL A 587 -15.92 -28.47 -3.22
C VAL A 587 -17.30 -28.37 -2.59
N LYS A 588 -18.24 -29.14 -3.15
CA LYS A 588 -19.60 -29.24 -2.62
C LYS A 588 -19.71 -30.29 -1.52
N TYR A 589 -20.64 -30.07 -0.59
CA TYR A 589 -21.09 -31.05 0.42
C TYR A 589 -19.95 -31.58 1.31
N LEU A 590 -19.39 -30.70 2.14
CA LEU A 590 -18.39 -31.08 3.15
C LEU A 590 -18.96 -30.94 4.56
N PRO A 591 -18.61 -31.84 5.49
CA PRO A 591 -18.85 -31.62 6.91
C PRO A 591 -18.07 -30.37 7.36
N LEU A 592 -18.58 -29.68 8.37
CA LEU A 592 -18.14 -28.34 8.78
C LEU A 592 -16.62 -28.21 8.98
N GLY A 593 -15.97 -29.17 9.64
CA GLY A 593 -14.50 -29.13 9.82
C GLY A 593 -13.71 -29.22 8.50
N LYS A 594 -14.17 -30.02 7.53
CA LYS A 594 -13.56 -30.08 6.19
C LYS A 594 -13.90 -28.84 5.37
N ARG A 595 -15.04 -28.20 5.64
CA ARG A 595 -15.45 -26.95 4.99
C ARG A 595 -14.51 -25.80 5.37
N LEU A 596 -14.07 -25.71 6.63
CA LEU A 596 -13.08 -24.70 7.04
C LEU A 596 -11.76 -24.83 6.24
N TRP A 597 -11.26 -26.05 6.04
CA TRP A 597 -10.10 -26.29 5.18
C TRP A 597 -10.34 -25.92 3.71
N SER A 598 -11.56 -26.12 3.19
CA SER A 598 -11.88 -25.70 1.82
C SER A 598 -11.84 -24.18 1.65
N ILE A 599 -12.17 -23.40 2.69
CA ILE A 599 -12.10 -21.93 2.67
C ILE A 599 -10.64 -21.47 2.56
N VAL A 600 -9.70 -22.16 3.23
CA VAL A 600 -8.26 -21.89 3.09
C VAL A 600 -7.82 -22.07 1.65
N LEU A 601 -8.22 -23.19 1.03
CA LEU A 601 -7.94 -23.42 -0.39
C LEU A 601 -8.57 -22.34 -1.29
N GLY A 602 -9.80 -21.93 -1.00
CA GLY A 602 -10.49 -20.85 -1.71
C GLY A 602 -9.74 -19.51 -1.63
N SER A 603 -9.19 -19.17 -0.47
CA SER A 603 -8.41 -17.94 -0.26
C SER A 603 -7.07 -17.95 -1.00
N ILE A 604 -6.36 -19.09 -0.98
CA ILE A 604 -5.13 -19.28 -1.76
C ILE A 604 -5.41 -19.15 -3.26
N LEU A 605 -6.48 -19.80 -3.75
CA LEU A 605 -6.86 -19.71 -5.16
C LEU A 605 -7.27 -18.30 -5.55
N TYR A 606 -8.01 -17.60 -4.70
CA TYR A 606 -8.36 -16.19 -4.94
C TYR A 606 -7.10 -15.35 -5.13
N ARG A 607 -6.09 -15.52 -4.25
CA ARG A 607 -4.84 -14.76 -4.33
C ARG A 607 -4.02 -15.13 -5.56
N LEU A 608 -3.98 -16.41 -5.95
CA LEU A 608 -3.33 -16.85 -7.19
C LEU A 608 -3.96 -16.21 -8.43
N VAL A 609 -5.28 -16.10 -8.48
CA VAL A 609 -5.95 -15.44 -9.62
C VAL A 609 -5.58 -13.96 -9.71
N LEU A 610 -5.49 -13.24 -8.57
CA LEU A 610 -5.07 -11.84 -8.57
C LEU A 610 -3.64 -11.66 -9.09
N VAL A 611 -2.73 -12.55 -8.67
CA VAL A 611 -1.34 -12.51 -9.12
C VAL A 611 -1.21 -12.84 -10.62
N ILE A 612 -2.03 -13.76 -11.13
CA ILE A 612 -2.09 -14.04 -12.58
C ILE A 612 -2.59 -12.82 -13.35
N ILE A 613 -3.60 -12.09 -12.84
CA ILE A 613 -4.09 -10.86 -13.46
C ILE A 613 -2.99 -9.80 -13.54
N LEU A 614 -2.21 -9.64 -12.47
CA LEU A 614 -1.07 -8.72 -12.46
C LEU A 614 0.00 -9.15 -13.48
N ALA A 615 0.29 -10.45 -13.57
CA ALA A 615 1.24 -10.99 -14.55
C ALA A 615 0.80 -10.79 -16.01
N MET A 616 -0.47 -10.43 -16.26
CA MET A 616 -0.98 -10.06 -17.59
C MET A 616 -0.73 -8.58 -17.93
N ASN A 617 0.15 -7.90 -17.20
CA ASN A 617 0.50 -6.47 -17.37
C ASN A 617 -0.72 -5.53 -17.25
N VAL A 618 -1.66 -5.91 -16.38
CA VAL A 618 -2.80 -5.06 -16.03
C VAL A 618 -2.32 -4.02 -15.03
N ASP A 619 -2.53 -2.75 -15.36
CA ASP A 619 -2.27 -1.62 -14.47
C ASP A 619 -2.81 -1.91 -13.06
N ALA A 620 -1.97 -1.72 -12.03
CA ALA A 620 -2.32 -1.97 -10.64
C ALA A 620 -3.59 -1.21 -10.20
N GLN A 621 -3.89 -0.06 -10.80
CA GLN A 621 -5.13 0.70 -10.57
C GLN A 621 -6.38 -0.13 -10.86
N MET A 622 -6.31 -1.01 -11.86
CA MET A 622 -7.43 -1.83 -12.30
C MET A 622 -7.60 -3.10 -11.47
N LEU A 623 -6.74 -3.38 -10.49
CA LEU A 623 -6.84 -4.58 -9.65
C LEU A 623 -8.15 -4.63 -8.86
N LYS A 624 -8.64 -3.49 -8.34
CA LYS A 624 -9.93 -3.43 -7.63
C LYS A 624 -11.10 -3.75 -8.58
N LEU A 625 -11.04 -3.23 -9.81
CA LEU A 625 -12.02 -3.53 -10.86
C LEU A 625 -11.96 -5.00 -11.29
N ALA A 626 -10.76 -5.52 -11.54
CA ALA A 626 -10.54 -6.92 -11.92
C ALA A 626 -11.03 -7.88 -10.82
N SER A 627 -10.79 -7.55 -9.55
CA SER A 627 -11.29 -8.28 -8.38
C SER A 627 -12.83 -8.28 -8.34
N ALA A 628 -13.46 -7.15 -8.61
CA ALA A 628 -14.92 -7.03 -8.66
C ALA A 628 -15.54 -7.83 -9.82
N ILE A 629 -14.93 -7.75 -11.02
CA ILE A 629 -15.35 -8.53 -12.20
C ILE A 629 -15.18 -10.03 -11.92
N LEU A 630 -14.04 -10.44 -11.38
CA LEU A 630 -13.77 -11.82 -11.01
C LEU A 630 -14.83 -12.34 -10.04
N LEU A 631 -15.14 -11.59 -8.99
CA LEU A 631 -16.18 -11.95 -8.02
C LEU A 631 -17.56 -12.06 -8.69
N ALA A 632 -17.93 -11.11 -9.54
CA ALA A 632 -19.18 -11.14 -10.28
C ALA A 632 -19.28 -12.37 -11.18
N LEU A 633 -18.20 -12.72 -11.89
CA LEU A 633 -18.13 -13.93 -12.72
C LEU A 633 -18.27 -15.19 -11.86
N ILE A 634 -17.54 -15.29 -10.75
CA ILE A 634 -17.60 -16.42 -9.81
C ILE A 634 -19.02 -16.60 -9.26
N LEU A 635 -19.66 -15.50 -8.84
CA LEU A 635 -21.04 -15.50 -8.35
C LEU A 635 -22.06 -15.91 -9.43
N TYR A 636 -21.74 -15.68 -10.70
CA TYR A 636 -22.58 -16.06 -11.82
C TYR A 636 -22.40 -17.53 -12.27
N VAL A 637 -21.28 -18.18 -11.92
CA VAL A 637 -21.00 -19.60 -12.26
C VAL A 637 -22.15 -20.56 -11.90
N PRO A 638 -22.77 -20.50 -10.70
CA PRO A 638 -23.87 -21.38 -10.34
C PRO A 638 -25.08 -21.24 -11.28
N GLU A 639 -25.39 -20.02 -11.70
CA GLU A 639 -26.54 -19.71 -12.55
C GLU A 639 -26.30 -20.12 -14.00
N ILE A 640 -25.08 -19.91 -14.52
CA ILE A 640 -24.65 -20.46 -15.83
C ILE A 640 -24.80 -21.99 -15.82
N ARG A 641 -24.34 -22.66 -14.76
CA ARG A 641 -24.42 -24.12 -14.65
C ARG A 641 -25.87 -24.61 -14.65
N ASN A 642 -26.78 -23.87 -14.00
CA ASN A 642 -28.21 -24.19 -13.97
C ASN A 642 -28.83 -24.01 -15.37
N LYS A 643 -28.52 -22.92 -16.08
CA LYS A 643 -29.00 -22.68 -17.46
C LYS A 643 -28.47 -23.73 -18.46
N LEU A 644 -27.22 -24.18 -18.29
CA LEU A 644 -26.60 -25.20 -19.13
C LEU A 644 -27.05 -26.65 -18.78
N HIS A 645 -27.99 -26.85 -17.84
CA HIS A 645 -28.51 -28.15 -17.42
C HIS A 645 -27.42 -29.18 -17.05
N ILE A 646 -26.27 -28.72 -16.54
CA ILE A 646 -25.17 -29.60 -16.16
C ILE A 646 -25.53 -30.28 -14.83
N LYS A 647 -26.04 -31.51 -14.92
CA LYS A 647 -26.43 -32.30 -13.74
C LYS A 647 -25.27 -32.36 -12.73
N PRO A 648 -25.51 -32.15 -11.42
CA PRO A 648 -24.51 -32.45 -10.41
C PRO A 648 -24.17 -33.95 -10.44
N SER A 649 -22.91 -34.28 -10.16
CA SER A 649 -22.45 -35.67 -10.05
C SER A 649 -23.31 -36.41 -9.03
N LYS A 650 -24.15 -37.34 -9.51
CA LYS A 650 -24.79 -38.35 -8.67
C LYS A 650 -23.70 -39.26 -8.11
N THR A 651 -23.05 -38.83 -7.06
CA THR A 651 -22.29 -39.69 -6.15
C THR A 651 -22.31 -39.00 -4.81
N LEU A 652 -23.04 -39.62 -3.88
CA LEU A 652 -23.32 -39.26 -2.49
C LEU A 652 -24.64 -38.51 -2.29
N THR A 653 -25.56 -39.24 -1.67
CA THR A 653 -26.93 -38.91 -1.29
C THR A 653 -27.03 -37.60 -0.51
N PRO A 654 -28.13 -36.84 -0.63
CA PRO A 654 -28.47 -35.78 0.30
C PRO A 654 -28.69 -36.44 1.67
N GLY A 655 -27.84 -36.13 2.65
CA GLY A 655 -28.12 -36.46 4.04
C GLY A 655 -28.90 -35.31 4.66
N GLY A 656 -30.14 -35.57 5.07
CA GLY A 656 -30.93 -34.65 5.91
C GLY A 656 -32.22 -34.12 5.28
N GLU A 657 -33.07 -35.01 4.79
CA GLU A 657 -34.53 -34.84 4.89
C GLU A 657 -35.05 -36.10 5.59
N ASP A 658 -35.08 -36.02 6.92
CA ASP A 658 -35.98 -36.71 7.86
C ASP A 658 -35.80 -36.09 9.25
#